data_AF-A0A835R8C5-F1
#
_entry.id   AF-A0A835R8C5-F1
#
_cell.length_a   1.000
_cell.length_b   1.000
_cell.length_c   1.000
_cell.angle_alpha   90.00
_cell.angle_beta   90.00
_cell.angle_gamma   90.00
#
_symmetry.space_group_name_H-M   'P 1'
#
loop_
_entity.id
_entity.type
_entity.pdbx_description
1 polymer ?
#
loop_
_entity_poly.entity_id
_entity_poly.type
_entity_poly.pdbx_seq_one_letter_code
_entity_poly.pdbx_strand_id
1 'polypeptide(L)'
;MGSTKRLYKADEGASKPSSRTIQVSGFPLDTTANQACDFLEKFTGEGSVLVLKIRHPKVIKARSRAYAIVQFVSCEGASSVRIMAEQRRLWFRGSYLTCRDAERDMVPKPKPASHDLGYNTVHFGCQISENCLYILWKAMDVRIEFGFNLRKISFFISWKSCSYKLELSYESIWEIQLRESIAQSSQFLLIQVGFEYFAKVQVTPSKVYFFGPELNVSNRVVRNYPDEINNFIRVSFVDEDEEKMRSMDLLPRLACTSDVDRTAIYTRILSTLRDGITIGDKKFKFLAFSSSQLRENSTWMFASSNGLTAADIRKWMGNFSKIRNVAKYAARLGQSFSSSTETLTVHKHEIEIIPDIENSAGYNFSDGIGKISPEFARKVAAKCGLKSSTPSAFQIRYGGYKGVVAVDNISHKKLSLRGSMCKYESDNIKLDVLAYSKYQPCFLNRQLITLLSTLGVEDSVFERKQSEAVNQLDDMLCNADTAKEAISEMSPGEITNVLKQMLNCGYKPDTEPFLSMMLQTFRASKLFELRTKSRIFVPKGRSMIGCLDETKELDYGEVFLQISCSGSTTDRFKAFHSTETDHRTTVITGKVIVAKNPCLHPGDVRILRAVDIPLLHHMVDCVVFPQKGRRPHPNECSGSDLDGDIYFVSWDTQLIPPRQVPPMEYIAAPSKTQDHDVTIEEVQEYFTNYIINDSLGIIANAHTVFADKEPLKACSDPCIELARLFSIAVDFPKTGVPAVVPNNLVVREYPDFMEKTNRETYVSKGVIGKLFRAVVDQMPRFGPVASFTREAARRSYDRDLEVDGYEDFLDDAAWLKESYDFRLGNLMEHYGMTNEAEILAGSPTKACRRFNKYRDGDAVRLAVKSLRKEVRAWVEGTAGTETEERDDPLTPGLPRAIT
;
A
#
# COMPACT_ATOMS: atom_id res chain seq x y z
N MET A 1 -70.71 -28.73 45.11
CA MET A 1 -69.55 -28.98 46.00
C MET A 1 -68.36 -28.33 45.30
N GLY A 2 -67.86 -27.16 45.70
CA GLY A 2 -67.30 -26.88 47.04
C GLY A 2 -66.07 -27.76 47.24
N SER A 3 -64.86 -27.29 47.56
CA SER A 3 -64.46 -26.00 48.13
C SER A 3 -62.93 -26.08 48.43
N THR A 4 -62.16 -25.01 48.19
CA THR A 4 -61.10 -24.38 49.06
C THR A 4 -60.07 -25.24 49.82
N LYS A 5 -58.84 -24.82 50.16
CA LYS A 5 -57.90 -23.69 49.92
C LYS A 5 -56.69 -23.96 50.85
N ARG A 6 -55.46 -23.58 50.44
CA ARG A 6 -54.35 -23.02 51.27
C ARG A 6 -53.69 -23.93 52.32
N LEU A 7 -52.41 -23.85 52.72
CA LEU A 7 -51.24 -22.96 52.58
C LEU A 7 -50.02 -23.85 53.00
N TYR A 8 -48.77 -23.69 52.54
CA TYR A 8 -47.82 -22.70 53.07
C TYR A 8 -46.52 -22.62 52.24
N LYS A 9 -46.08 -21.36 52.02
CA LYS A 9 -44.73 -20.79 51.89
C LYS A 9 -43.75 -21.33 50.84
N ALA A 10 -43.57 -20.51 49.80
CA ALA A 10 -42.28 -20.29 49.16
C ALA A 10 -41.36 -19.55 50.15
N ASP A 11 -40.17 -20.08 50.39
CA ASP A 11 -39.01 -19.29 50.80
C ASP A 11 -38.27 -18.89 49.52
N GLU A 12 -38.13 -17.58 49.35
CA GLU A 12 -37.23 -16.97 48.39
C GLU A 12 -35.78 -17.28 48.79
N GLY A 13 -35.01 -17.78 47.83
CA GLY A 13 -33.59 -18.04 47.99
C GLY A 13 -32.95 -18.35 46.64
N ALA A 14 -32.97 -17.38 45.72
CA ALA A 14 -32.26 -17.48 44.46
C ALA A 14 -30.75 -17.61 44.73
N SER A 15 -30.20 -18.82 44.57
CA SER A 15 -28.75 -19.04 44.63
C SER A 15 -28.10 -18.52 43.34
N LYS A 16 -27.25 -17.50 43.47
CA LYS A 16 -26.36 -16.97 42.43
C LYS A 16 -25.65 -18.11 41.65
N PRO A 17 -25.50 -18.04 40.31
CA PRO A 17 -24.71 -19.01 39.56
C PRO A 17 -23.27 -19.05 40.11
N SER A 18 -22.79 -20.23 40.49
CA SER A 18 -21.48 -20.38 41.14
C SER A 18 -20.33 -20.10 40.15
N SER A 19 -19.56 -19.04 40.38
CA SER A 19 -18.34 -18.73 39.65
C SER A 19 -17.25 -19.79 39.93
N ARG A 20 -16.44 -20.14 38.91
CA ARG A 20 -15.24 -20.98 39.08
C ARG A 20 -14.04 -20.19 39.56
N THR A 21 -14.13 -18.86 39.52
CA THR A 21 -13.05 -17.96 39.91
C THR A 21 -13.43 -17.22 41.17
N ILE A 22 -12.56 -17.32 42.19
CA ILE A 22 -12.75 -16.69 43.50
C ILE A 22 -11.50 -15.91 43.90
N GLN A 23 -11.71 -14.84 44.64
CA GLN A 23 -10.66 -14.09 45.31
C GLN A 23 -10.53 -14.55 46.76
N VAL A 24 -9.39 -15.13 47.11
CA VAL A 24 -9.05 -15.58 48.47
C VAL A 24 -8.11 -14.57 49.12
N SER A 25 -8.56 -13.88 50.17
CA SER A 25 -7.84 -12.80 50.84
C SER A 25 -7.40 -13.21 52.25
N GLY A 26 -6.17 -12.84 52.66
CA GLY A 26 -5.65 -13.10 54.01
C GLY A 26 -4.26 -13.73 54.06
N PHE A 27 -3.59 -13.90 52.91
CA PHE A 27 -2.26 -14.48 52.85
C PHE A 27 -1.19 -13.52 53.40
N PRO A 28 -0.16 -14.02 54.12
CA PRO A 28 1.07 -13.25 54.40
C PRO A 28 1.71 -12.70 53.11
N LEU A 29 2.33 -11.52 53.18
CA LEU A 29 2.87 -10.84 51.98
C LEU A 29 4.02 -11.61 51.30
N ASP A 30 4.70 -12.52 52.03
CA ASP A 30 5.76 -13.39 51.55
C ASP A 30 5.25 -14.69 50.89
N THR A 31 3.93 -14.90 50.82
CA THR A 31 3.35 -16.12 50.25
C THR A 31 3.56 -16.15 48.74
N THR A 32 4.08 -17.26 48.20
CA THR A 32 4.24 -17.47 46.76
C THR A 32 3.01 -18.14 46.15
N ALA A 33 2.82 -17.98 44.83
CA ALA A 33 1.67 -18.56 44.12
C ALA A 33 1.61 -20.09 44.29
N ASN A 34 2.75 -20.77 44.24
CA ASN A 34 2.82 -22.22 44.45
C ASN A 34 2.40 -22.61 45.87
N GLN A 35 2.84 -21.88 46.90
CA GLN A 35 2.44 -22.15 48.28
C GLN A 35 0.94 -21.97 48.52
N ALA A 36 0.32 -20.97 47.88
CA ALA A 36 -1.12 -20.77 47.95
C ALA A 36 -1.88 -21.84 47.13
N CYS A 37 -1.34 -22.25 45.99
CA CYS A 37 -1.89 -23.33 45.17
C CYS A 37 -1.89 -24.66 45.94
N ASP A 38 -0.73 -25.11 46.43
CA ASP A 38 -0.58 -26.34 47.21
C ASP A 38 -1.47 -26.36 48.45
N PHE A 39 -1.71 -25.20 49.06
CA PHE A 39 -2.59 -25.09 50.20
C PHE A 39 -4.07 -25.26 49.83
N LEU A 40 -4.53 -24.63 48.75
CA LEU A 40 -5.92 -24.72 48.32
C LEU A 40 -6.23 -26.12 47.77
N GLU A 41 -5.31 -26.71 47.02
CA GLU A 41 -5.43 -28.05 46.46
C GLU A 41 -5.47 -29.17 47.51
N LYS A 42 -4.97 -28.94 48.73
CA LYS A 42 -5.19 -29.87 49.87
C LYS A 42 -6.67 -30.04 50.22
N PHE A 43 -7.51 -29.06 49.90
CA PHE A 43 -8.94 -29.08 50.20
C PHE A 43 -9.81 -29.38 48.97
N THR A 44 -9.29 -29.14 47.76
CA THR A 44 -10.03 -29.30 46.50
C THR A 44 -9.51 -30.41 45.59
N GLY A 45 -8.39 -31.05 45.93
CA GLY A 45 -7.70 -32.07 45.13
C GLY A 45 -6.52 -31.50 44.33
N GLU A 46 -5.49 -32.32 44.13
CA GLU A 46 -4.30 -31.96 43.33
C GLU A 46 -4.69 -31.69 41.86
N GLY A 47 -4.21 -30.59 41.29
CA GLY A 47 -4.55 -30.16 39.92
C GLY A 47 -5.94 -29.53 39.76
N SER A 48 -6.63 -29.20 40.85
CA SER A 48 -7.94 -28.55 40.83
C SER A 48 -7.88 -27.03 40.55
N VAL A 49 -6.70 -26.41 40.71
CA VAL A 49 -6.47 -24.99 40.40
C VAL A 49 -5.95 -24.86 38.98
N LEU A 50 -6.72 -24.20 38.11
CA LEU A 50 -6.36 -23.95 36.71
C LEU A 50 -5.30 -22.85 36.59
N VAL A 51 -5.50 -21.74 37.30
CA VAL A 51 -4.53 -20.64 37.38
C VAL A 51 -4.73 -19.85 38.66
N LEU A 52 -3.63 -19.42 39.28
CA LEU A 52 -3.61 -18.63 40.50
C LEU A 52 -2.64 -17.47 40.38
N LYS A 53 -3.08 -16.27 40.74
CA LYS A 53 -2.22 -15.08 40.82
C LYS A 53 -2.35 -14.39 42.17
N ILE A 54 -1.23 -14.24 42.87
CA ILE A 54 -1.15 -13.48 44.11
C ILE A 54 -0.97 -11.99 43.78
N ARG A 55 -1.68 -11.13 44.51
CA ARG A 55 -1.55 -9.68 44.47
C ARG A 55 -1.41 -9.10 45.87
N HIS A 56 -0.65 -8.01 45.94
CA HIS A 56 -0.45 -7.22 47.14
C HIS A 56 -1.35 -5.98 47.11
N PRO A 57 -1.79 -5.46 48.27
CA PRO A 57 -2.52 -4.20 48.34
C PRO A 57 -1.68 -3.03 47.80
N LYS A 58 -2.33 -2.05 47.16
CA LYS A 58 -1.66 -0.86 46.58
C LYS A 58 -0.88 -0.03 47.60
N VAL A 59 -1.20 -0.13 48.90
CA VAL A 59 -0.48 0.55 50.01
C VAL A 59 -0.16 -0.47 51.11
N ILE A 60 1.12 -0.66 51.42
CA ILE A 60 1.58 -1.65 52.42
C ILE A 60 1.73 -0.98 53.80
N LYS A 61 0.83 -1.32 54.72
CA LYS A 61 0.90 -1.05 56.17
C LYS A 61 1.34 -2.30 56.95
N ALA A 62 1.78 -2.16 58.20
CA ALA A 62 2.28 -3.25 59.05
C ALA A 62 1.35 -4.48 59.22
N ARG A 63 0.05 -4.33 58.98
CA ARG A 63 -0.95 -5.43 59.04
C ARG A 63 -1.47 -5.88 57.67
N SER A 64 -0.83 -5.47 56.58
CA SER A 64 -1.29 -5.79 55.23
C SER A 64 -1.19 -7.28 54.94
N ARG A 65 -2.12 -7.76 54.12
CA ARG A 65 -2.21 -9.15 53.66
C ARG A 65 -2.40 -9.16 52.15
N ALA A 66 -1.82 -10.15 51.50
CA ALA A 66 -2.02 -10.42 50.09
C ALA A 66 -3.35 -11.15 49.86
N TYR A 67 -3.83 -11.07 48.61
CA TYR A 67 -4.96 -11.85 48.14
C TYR A 67 -4.56 -12.61 46.87
N ALA A 68 -5.16 -13.78 46.67
CA ALA A 68 -4.99 -14.59 45.47
C ALA A 68 -6.30 -14.56 44.68
N ILE A 69 -6.19 -14.37 43.36
CA ILE A 69 -7.29 -14.66 42.43
C ILE A 69 -7.04 -16.07 41.91
N VAL A 70 -8.01 -16.96 42.10
CA VAL A 70 -7.88 -18.40 41.85
C VAL A 70 -9.02 -18.84 40.97
N GLN A 71 -8.69 -19.38 39.79
CA GLN A 71 -9.66 -20.03 38.91
C GLN A 71 -9.51 -21.54 39.07
N PHE A 72 -10.60 -22.22 39.42
CA PHE A 72 -10.67 -23.66 39.54
C PHE A 72 -11.10 -24.30 38.22
N VAL A 73 -10.70 -25.56 38.01
CA VAL A 73 -11.12 -26.35 36.85
C VAL A 73 -12.65 -26.55 36.82
N SER A 74 -13.26 -26.71 38.01
CA SER A 74 -14.71 -26.91 38.19
C SER A 74 -15.33 -25.91 39.17
N CYS A 75 -16.65 -25.68 39.06
CA CYS A 75 -17.41 -24.84 40.00
C CYS A 75 -17.45 -25.43 41.42
N GLU A 76 -17.33 -26.75 41.54
CA GLU A 76 -17.32 -27.48 42.81
C GLU A 76 -16.07 -27.16 43.64
N GLY A 77 -14.91 -27.00 43.00
CA GLY A 77 -13.67 -26.59 43.66
C GLY A 77 -13.79 -25.20 44.29
N ALA A 78 -14.27 -24.23 43.51
CA ALA A 78 -14.52 -22.87 43.98
C ALA A 78 -15.58 -22.81 45.11
N SER A 79 -16.67 -23.57 44.96
CA SER A 79 -17.73 -23.64 45.96
C SER A 79 -17.26 -24.26 47.28
N SER A 80 -16.41 -25.28 47.22
CA SER A 80 -15.84 -25.95 48.39
C SER A 80 -14.96 -25.01 49.21
N VAL A 81 -14.07 -24.26 48.55
CA VAL A 81 -13.22 -23.25 49.20
C VAL A 81 -14.06 -22.14 49.81
N ARG A 82 -15.12 -21.69 49.11
CA ARG A 82 -16.04 -20.67 49.61
C ARG A 82 -16.75 -21.10 50.89
N ILE A 83 -17.34 -22.30 50.91
CA ILE A 83 -18.02 -22.84 52.09
C ILE A 83 -17.06 -22.96 53.28
N MET A 84 -15.82 -23.42 53.05
CA MET A 84 -14.82 -23.51 54.11
C MET A 84 -14.35 -22.13 54.61
N ALA A 85 -14.33 -21.12 53.74
CA ALA A 85 -14.05 -19.72 54.06
C ALA A 85 -15.24 -18.97 54.68
N GLU A 86 -16.44 -19.54 54.69
CA GLU A 86 -17.58 -18.99 55.43
C GLU A 86 -17.65 -19.63 56.82
N GLN A 87 -17.33 -20.93 56.92
CA GLN A 87 -17.30 -21.70 58.17
C GLN A 87 -16.09 -21.43 59.06
N ARG A 88 -15.21 -20.50 58.69
CA ARG A 88 -13.96 -20.18 59.40
C ARG A 88 -12.91 -21.29 59.48
N ARG A 89 -12.87 -22.16 58.48
CA ARG A 89 -12.01 -23.36 58.46
C ARG A 89 -10.72 -23.22 57.63
N LEU A 90 -10.56 -22.15 56.87
CA LEU A 90 -9.34 -21.89 56.08
C LEU A 90 -8.36 -21.00 56.85
N TRP A 91 -7.32 -21.63 57.40
CA TRP A 91 -6.23 -20.97 58.12
C TRP A 91 -4.90 -21.24 57.44
N PHE A 92 -4.21 -20.16 57.05
CA PHE A 92 -2.91 -20.23 56.40
C PHE A 92 -1.88 -19.44 57.21
N ARG A 93 -0.86 -20.15 57.73
CA ARG A 93 0.26 -19.59 58.52
C ARG A 93 -0.20 -18.58 59.60
N GLY A 94 -1.22 -18.98 60.37
CA GLY A 94 -1.77 -18.19 61.48
C GLY A 94 -2.71 -17.04 61.07
N SER A 95 -3.02 -16.88 59.78
CA SER A 95 -4.02 -15.92 59.28
C SER A 95 -5.26 -16.64 58.76
N TYR A 96 -6.42 -16.10 59.09
CA TYR A 96 -7.69 -16.59 58.57
C TYR A 96 -7.94 -16.07 57.15
N LEU A 97 -8.39 -16.93 56.25
CA LEU A 97 -8.67 -16.58 54.86
C LEU A 97 -10.16 -16.31 54.63
N THR A 98 -10.45 -15.28 53.84
CA THR A 98 -11.81 -14.90 53.42
C THR A 98 -11.93 -15.02 51.92
N CYS A 99 -13.11 -15.39 51.42
CA CYS A 99 -13.36 -15.53 49.98
C CYS A 99 -14.42 -14.54 49.52
N ARG A 100 -14.27 -14.07 48.28
CA ARG A 100 -15.30 -13.35 47.52
C ARG A 100 -15.31 -13.89 46.09
N ASP A 101 -16.45 -13.80 45.42
CA ASP A 101 -16.52 -14.15 43.99
C ASP A 101 -15.64 -13.17 43.21
N ALA A 102 -14.88 -13.69 42.24
CA ALA A 102 -14.17 -12.83 41.29
C ALA A 102 -15.10 -12.52 40.11
N GLU A 103 -15.10 -11.28 39.65
CA GLU A 103 -16.01 -10.80 38.59
C GLU A 103 -15.71 -11.43 37.22
N ARG A 104 -14.49 -11.97 37.00
CA ARG A 104 -14.08 -12.57 35.72
C ARG A 104 -13.18 -13.78 35.88
N ASP A 105 -13.32 -14.73 34.95
CA ASP A 105 -12.39 -15.84 34.75
C ASP A 105 -11.05 -15.32 34.19
N MET A 106 -9.94 -15.81 34.75
CA MET A 106 -8.59 -15.43 34.30
C MET A 106 -8.27 -16.00 32.91
N VAL A 107 -8.88 -17.13 32.55
CA VAL A 107 -8.85 -17.74 31.22
C VAL A 107 -10.28 -17.74 30.64
N PRO A 108 -10.58 -16.94 29.61
CA PRO A 108 -11.93 -16.84 29.04
C PRO A 108 -12.32 -18.09 28.22
N LYS A 109 -13.62 -18.44 28.23
CA LYS A 109 -14.17 -19.49 27.35
C LYS A 109 -14.01 -19.12 25.86
N PRO A 110 -13.79 -20.08 24.94
CA PRO A 110 -13.89 -19.82 23.50
C PRO A 110 -15.33 -19.42 23.11
N LYS A 111 -15.48 -18.35 22.32
CA LYS A 111 -16.78 -17.74 21.93
C LYS A 111 -17.47 -18.52 20.78
N PRO A 112 -18.82 -18.60 20.73
CA PRO A 112 -19.56 -19.34 19.71
C PRO A 112 -19.73 -18.55 18.39
N ALA A 113 -19.92 -19.27 17.27
CA ALA A 113 -20.12 -18.72 15.94
C ALA A 113 -21.52 -18.08 15.74
N SER A 114 -21.62 -17.02 14.93
CA SER A 114 -22.88 -16.32 14.63
C SER A 114 -23.80 -17.12 13.71
N HIS A 115 -23.23 -17.91 12.81
CA HIS A 115 -23.93 -18.85 11.94
C HIS A 115 -23.12 -20.15 11.83
N ASP A 116 -23.83 -21.27 11.95
CA ASP A 116 -23.28 -22.62 11.85
C ASP A 116 -24.02 -23.38 10.76
N LEU A 117 -23.32 -23.65 9.66
CA LEU A 117 -23.80 -24.55 8.63
C LEU A 117 -23.20 -25.94 8.91
N GLY A 118 -24.01 -26.80 9.52
CA GLY A 118 -23.67 -28.20 9.75
C GLY A 118 -23.84 -29.07 8.50
N TYR A 119 -23.03 -30.13 8.40
CA TYR A 119 -23.19 -31.22 7.41
C TYR A 119 -23.06 -30.80 5.94
N ASN A 120 -22.06 -29.97 5.62
CA ASN A 120 -21.81 -29.53 4.25
C ASN A 120 -20.75 -30.38 3.55
N THR A 121 -20.85 -30.41 2.23
CA THR A 121 -19.79 -30.95 1.39
C THR A 121 -18.93 -29.80 0.88
N VAL A 122 -17.65 -29.77 1.27
CA VAL A 122 -16.68 -28.82 0.74
C VAL A 122 -15.92 -29.46 -0.39
N HIS A 123 -15.98 -28.80 -1.55
CA HIS A 123 -15.21 -29.13 -2.73
C HIS A 123 -14.05 -28.15 -2.84
N PHE A 124 -12.83 -28.64 -2.65
CA PHE A 124 -11.62 -27.87 -2.87
C PHE A 124 -11.08 -28.20 -4.26
N GLY A 125 -10.88 -27.19 -5.10
CA GLY A 125 -10.59 -27.43 -6.51
C GLY A 125 -10.27 -26.17 -7.30
N CYS A 126 -9.84 -26.37 -8.54
CA CYS A 126 -9.54 -25.29 -9.47
C CYS A 126 -10.71 -25.09 -10.44
N GLN A 127 -11.18 -23.86 -10.60
CA GLN A 127 -12.19 -23.55 -11.61
C GLN A 127 -11.54 -23.61 -12.99
N ILE A 128 -11.87 -24.64 -13.77
CA ILE A 128 -11.26 -24.88 -15.09
C ILE A 128 -12.06 -24.25 -16.23
N SER A 129 -13.34 -23.95 -16.00
CA SER A 129 -14.17 -23.13 -16.89
C SER A 129 -15.29 -22.44 -16.11
N GLU A 130 -16.05 -21.57 -16.76
CA GLU A 130 -17.11 -20.79 -16.11
C GLU A 130 -18.11 -21.66 -15.32
N ASN A 131 -18.42 -22.86 -15.82
CA ASN A 131 -19.37 -23.79 -15.20
C ASN A 131 -18.74 -25.11 -14.76
N CYS A 132 -17.41 -25.20 -14.69
CA CYS A 132 -16.73 -26.44 -14.33
C CYS A 132 -15.64 -26.21 -13.28
N LEU A 133 -15.77 -26.93 -12.17
CA LEU A 133 -14.81 -26.96 -11.07
C LEU A 133 -14.13 -28.34 -11.05
N TYR A 134 -12.82 -28.37 -11.26
CA TYR A 134 -12.03 -29.58 -11.08
C TYR A 134 -11.74 -29.78 -9.60
N ILE A 135 -12.36 -30.78 -9.00
CA ILE A 135 -12.27 -31.05 -7.56
C ILE A 135 -10.97 -31.81 -7.29
N LEU A 136 -10.03 -31.15 -6.62
CA LEU A 136 -8.77 -31.74 -6.15
C LEU A 136 -9.00 -32.57 -4.89
N TRP A 137 -9.90 -32.10 -4.04
CA TRP A 137 -10.18 -32.71 -2.76
C TRP A 137 -11.62 -32.44 -2.32
N LYS A 138 -12.24 -33.44 -1.68
CA LYS A 138 -13.62 -33.38 -1.22
C LYS A 138 -13.67 -33.77 0.25
N ALA A 139 -14.30 -32.94 1.06
CA ALA A 139 -14.63 -33.26 2.44
C ALA A 139 -16.14 -33.26 2.62
N MET A 140 -16.65 -34.30 3.26
CA MET A 140 -18.04 -34.41 3.68
C MET A 140 -18.16 -34.08 5.16
N ASP A 141 -19.38 -33.79 5.61
CA ASP A 141 -19.70 -33.47 7.01
C ASP A 141 -18.87 -32.32 7.58
N VAL A 142 -18.55 -31.33 6.73
CA VAL A 142 -17.81 -30.14 7.15
C VAL A 142 -18.76 -29.18 7.84
N ARG A 143 -18.39 -28.83 9.07
CA ARG A 143 -19.07 -27.77 9.82
C ARG A 143 -18.43 -26.44 9.45
N ILE A 144 -19.25 -25.47 9.04
CA ILE A 144 -18.76 -24.17 8.59
C ILE A 144 -19.30 -23.09 9.54
N GLU A 145 -18.38 -22.42 10.21
CA GLU A 145 -18.67 -21.31 11.11
C GLU A 145 -18.27 -19.99 10.46
N PHE A 146 -19.21 -19.06 10.32
CA PHE A 146 -18.98 -17.72 9.79
C PHE A 146 -19.95 -16.72 10.40
N GLY A 147 -19.68 -15.43 10.22
CA GLY A 147 -20.52 -14.39 10.80
C GLY A 147 -19.97 -13.01 10.52
N PHE A 148 -20.83 -12.00 10.55
CA PHE A 148 -20.47 -10.61 10.26
C PHE A 148 -19.36 -10.06 11.19
N ASN A 149 -19.18 -10.67 12.37
CA ASN A 149 -18.15 -10.30 13.35
C ASN A 149 -16.94 -11.25 13.36
N LEU A 150 -17.00 -12.37 12.63
CA LEU A 150 -15.89 -13.31 12.49
C LEU A 150 -15.05 -12.90 11.29
N ARG A 151 -13.80 -12.47 11.51
CA ARG A 151 -12.87 -12.07 10.42
C ARG A 151 -12.51 -13.20 9.45
N LYS A 152 -12.98 -14.43 9.74
CA LYS A 152 -12.60 -15.66 9.07
C LYS A 152 -13.82 -16.57 8.95
N ILE A 153 -13.91 -17.33 7.86
CA ILE A 153 -14.77 -18.50 7.74
C ILE A 153 -13.98 -19.71 8.23
N SER A 154 -14.48 -20.41 9.25
CA SER A 154 -13.83 -21.59 9.81
C SER A 154 -14.52 -22.85 9.31
N PHE A 155 -13.76 -23.76 8.71
CA PHE A 155 -14.20 -25.07 8.26
C PHE A 155 -13.61 -26.11 9.19
N PHE A 156 -14.47 -26.86 9.87
CA PHE A 156 -14.07 -27.95 10.75
C PHE A 156 -14.26 -29.27 10.02
N ILE A 157 -13.16 -30.00 9.87
CA ILE A 157 -13.08 -31.20 9.03
C ILE A 157 -12.51 -32.33 9.86
N SER A 158 -13.15 -33.50 9.83
CA SER A 158 -12.65 -34.70 10.48
C SER A 158 -11.86 -35.55 9.49
N TRP A 159 -10.62 -35.89 9.81
CA TRP A 159 -9.81 -36.80 9.00
C TRP A 159 -8.97 -37.72 9.89
N LYS A 160 -9.02 -39.03 9.65
CA LYS A 160 -8.32 -40.07 10.42
C LYS A 160 -8.46 -39.91 11.94
N SER A 161 -9.69 -39.64 12.40
CA SER A 161 -10.01 -39.45 13.83
C SER A 161 -9.43 -38.20 14.49
N CYS A 162 -8.86 -37.28 13.71
CA CYS A 162 -8.40 -35.96 14.15
C CYS A 162 -9.28 -34.86 13.54
N SER A 163 -9.65 -33.86 14.37
CA SER A 163 -10.41 -32.70 13.91
C SER A 163 -9.46 -31.58 13.51
N TYR A 164 -9.59 -31.10 12.28
CA TYR A 164 -8.79 -30.03 11.71
C TYR A 164 -9.66 -28.79 11.52
N LYS A 165 -9.10 -27.61 11.82
CA LYS A 165 -9.75 -26.31 11.60
C LYS A 165 -9.01 -25.58 10.48
N LEU A 166 -9.67 -25.42 9.34
CA LEU A 166 -9.20 -24.58 8.24
C LEU A 166 -9.87 -23.21 8.35
N GLU A 167 -9.10 -22.13 8.41
CA GLU A 167 -9.65 -20.77 8.51
C GLU A 167 -9.33 -19.95 7.27
N LEU A 168 -10.36 -19.37 6.62
CA LEU A 168 -10.21 -18.44 5.50
C LEU A 168 -10.55 -17.02 5.96
N SER A 169 -9.57 -16.10 5.92
CA SER A 169 -9.81 -14.69 6.23
C SER A 169 -10.63 -14.01 5.15
N TYR A 170 -11.56 -13.12 5.51
CA TYR A 170 -12.35 -12.38 4.53
C TYR A 170 -11.48 -11.50 3.60
N GLU A 171 -10.33 -11.02 4.07
CA GLU A 171 -9.38 -10.27 3.24
C GLU A 171 -8.69 -11.12 2.18
N SER A 172 -8.63 -12.44 2.40
CA SER A 172 -8.10 -13.37 1.43
C SER A 172 -9.13 -13.63 0.32
N ILE A 173 -10.44 -13.45 0.60
CA ILE A 173 -11.53 -13.73 -0.34
C ILE A 173 -11.65 -12.61 -1.37
N TRP A 174 -11.33 -12.92 -2.62
CA TRP A 174 -11.51 -12.08 -3.80
C TRP A 174 -13.00 -11.87 -4.14
N GLU A 175 -13.79 -12.94 -4.15
CA GLU A 175 -15.21 -12.89 -4.48
C GLU A 175 -15.95 -14.10 -3.88
N ILE A 176 -17.22 -13.93 -3.50
CA ILE A 176 -18.13 -15.02 -3.14
C ILE A 176 -19.33 -14.99 -4.09
N GLN A 177 -19.61 -16.09 -4.79
CA GLN A 177 -20.74 -16.21 -5.71
C GLN A 177 -21.65 -17.36 -5.29
N LEU A 178 -22.97 -17.13 -5.25
CA LEU A 178 -23.96 -18.20 -5.17
C LEU A 178 -24.27 -18.70 -6.58
N ARG A 179 -24.21 -20.02 -6.81
CA ARG A 179 -24.49 -20.65 -8.09
C ARG A 179 -25.53 -21.76 -7.95
N GLU A 180 -26.42 -21.86 -8.93
CA GLU A 180 -27.43 -22.92 -9.01
C GLU A 180 -27.12 -23.87 -10.17
N SER A 181 -27.12 -25.18 -9.90
CA SER A 181 -27.01 -26.20 -10.94
C SER A 181 -28.39 -26.56 -11.49
N ILE A 182 -28.62 -26.24 -12.77
CA ILE A 182 -29.88 -26.54 -13.49
C ILE A 182 -30.13 -28.07 -13.58
N ALA A 183 -29.07 -28.89 -13.57
CA ALA A 183 -29.18 -30.34 -13.72
C ALA A 183 -29.44 -31.09 -12.40
N GLN A 184 -29.10 -30.52 -11.24
CA GLN A 184 -29.12 -31.22 -9.94
C GLN A 184 -29.96 -30.52 -8.86
N SER A 185 -30.56 -29.34 -9.15
CA SER A 185 -31.34 -28.56 -8.18
C SER A 185 -30.57 -28.26 -6.87
N SER A 186 -29.24 -28.10 -6.97
CA SER A 186 -28.36 -27.82 -5.83
C SER A 186 -27.73 -26.44 -5.95
N GLN A 187 -27.70 -25.71 -4.83
CA GLN A 187 -27.02 -24.43 -4.67
C GLN A 187 -25.59 -24.63 -4.17
N PHE A 188 -24.64 -23.90 -4.73
CA PHE A 188 -23.23 -23.91 -4.35
C PHE A 188 -22.75 -22.49 -4.03
N LEU A 189 -22.00 -22.34 -2.94
CA LEU A 189 -21.30 -21.10 -2.62
C LEU A 189 -19.84 -21.21 -3.07
N LEU A 190 -19.48 -20.48 -4.13
CA LEU A 190 -18.12 -20.42 -4.67
C LEU A 190 -17.35 -19.29 -3.98
N ILE A 191 -16.28 -19.61 -3.25
CA ILE A 191 -15.41 -18.65 -2.57
C ILE A 191 -14.06 -18.58 -3.31
N GLN A 192 -13.69 -17.43 -3.85
CA GLN A 192 -12.44 -17.18 -4.58
C GLN A 192 -11.46 -16.37 -3.72
N VAL A 193 -10.14 -16.57 -3.85
CA VAL A 193 -9.10 -15.99 -2.95
C VAL A 193 -7.99 -15.28 -3.76
N GLY A 194 -7.47 -14.10 -3.36
CA GLY A 194 -6.74 -13.16 -4.26
C GLY A 194 -5.40 -12.49 -3.87
N PHE A 195 -4.75 -12.83 -2.75
CA PHE A 195 -3.41 -12.30 -2.39
C PHE A 195 -2.43 -13.42 -2.05
N GLU A 196 -1.12 -13.20 -2.27
CA GLU A 196 -0.06 -14.16 -1.97
C GLU A 196 0.89 -13.62 -0.90
N TYR A 197 1.29 -14.48 0.03
CA TYR A 197 2.19 -14.20 1.13
C TYR A 197 3.61 -14.65 0.77
N PHE A 198 4.61 -13.77 0.94
CA PHE A 198 6.00 -14.10 0.63
C PHE A 198 6.93 -13.80 1.78
N ALA A 199 7.82 -14.74 2.09
CA ALA A 199 8.89 -14.50 3.04
C ALA A 199 9.91 -13.50 2.48
N LYS A 200 10.40 -12.62 3.36
CA LYS A 200 11.36 -11.57 3.03
C LYS A 200 12.62 -11.73 3.85
N VAL A 201 13.75 -11.51 3.19
CA VAL A 201 15.07 -11.53 3.80
C VAL A 201 15.76 -10.21 3.52
N GLN A 202 16.36 -9.61 4.55
CA GLN A 202 17.24 -8.45 4.39
C GLN A 202 18.66 -8.83 4.72
N VAL A 203 19.58 -8.48 3.83
CA VAL A 203 21.02 -8.72 4.00
C VAL A 203 21.67 -7.36 4.20
N THR A 204 22.29 -7.19 5.37
CA THR A 204 23.07 -6.00 5.71
C THR A 204 24.56 -6.30 5.63
N PRO A 205 25.45 -5.29 5.71
CA PRO A 205 26.89 -5.51 5.77
C PRO A 205 27.31 -6.53 6.84
N SER A 206 26.66 -6.53 8.01
CA SER A 206 27.03 -7.39 9.14
C SER A 206 26.07 -8.57 9.41
N LYS A 207 24.80 -8.48 9.04
CA LYS A 207 23.75 -9.42 9.47
C LYS A 207 22.81 -9.85 8.34
N VAL A 208 21.98 -10.84 8.64
CA VAL A 208 20.85 -11.29 7.81
C VAL A 208 19.61 -11.31 8.71
N TYR A 209 18.56 -10.63 8.27
CA TYR A 209 17.29 -10.55 8.98
C TYR A 209 16.22 -11.33 8.20
N PHE A 210 15.51 -12.20 8.89
CA PHE A 210 14.43 -13.01 8.34
C PHE A 210 13.09 -12.46 8.83
N PHE A 211 12.22 -12.11 7.88
CA PHE A 211 10.89 -11.59 8.16
C PHE A 211 9.84 -12.63 7.79
N GLY A 212 8.73 -12.60 8.53
CA GLY A 212 7.55 -13.41 8.22
C GLY A 212 6.94 -13.02 6.87
N PRO A 213 5.94 -13.79 6.40
CA PRO A 213 5.34 -13.56 5.09
C PRO A 213 4.65 -12.19 4.99
N GLU A 214 5.06 -11.36 4.02
CA GLU A 214 4.44 -10.06 3.72
C GLU A 214 3.46 -10.19 2.54
N LEU A 215 2.33 -9.50 2.64
CA LEU A 215 1.32 -9.44 1.58
C LEU A 215 1.85 -8.60 0.41
N ASN A 216 1.94 -9.20 -0.78
CA ASN A 216 2.36 -8.49 -1.98
C ASN A 216 1.39 -8.73 -3.14
N VAL A 217 1.32 -7.78 -4.07
CA VAL A 217 0.60 -7.95 -5.33
C VAL A 217 1.32 -9.02 -6.16
N SER A 218 0.58 -10.06 -6.54
CA SER A 218 1.12 -11.19 -7.28
C SER A 218 1.71 -10.77 -8.64
N ASN A 219 2.59 -11.60 -9.18
CA ASN A 219 3.22 -11.43 -10.49
C ASN A 219 3.07 -12.70 -11.34
N ARG A 220 3.33 -12.58 -12.64
CA ARG A 220 3.11 -13.65 -13.61
C ARG A 220 3.85 -14.95 -13.25
N VAL A 221 5.07 -14.84 -12.71
CA VAL A 221 5.87 -16.02 -12.36
C VAL A 221 5.22 -16.76 -11.20
N VAL A 222 4.93 -16.07 -10.11
CA VAL A 222 4.37 -16.74 -8.92
C VAL A 222 3.00 -17.37 -9.23
N ARG A 223 2.13 -16.67 -9.97
CA ARG A 223 0.82 -17.22 -10.38
C ARG A 223 0.92 -18.53 -11.16
N ASN A 224 2.02 -18.73 -11.89
CA ASN A 224 2.23 -19.95 -12.67
C ASN A 224 2.74 -21.12 -11.81
N TYR A 225 3.29 -20.85 -10.62
CA TYR A 225 3.84 -21.85 -9.71
C TYR A 225 3.21 -21.74 -8.30
N PRO A 226 1.87 -21.87 -8.18
CA PRO A 226 1.18 -21.68 -6.90
C PRO A 226 1.59 -22.71 -5.83
N ASP A 227 1.89 -23.95 -6.24
CA ASP A 227 2.31 -25.01 -5.31
C ASP A 227 3.73 -24.77 -4.74
N GLU A 228 4.49 -23.87 -5.37
CA GLU A 228 5.88 -23.58 -5.05
C GLU A 228 6.05 -22.24 -4.32
N ILE A 229 4.96 -21.59 -3.88
CA ILE A 229 5.00 -20.28 -3.19
C ILE A 229 5.97 -20.27 -2.01
N ASN A 230 6.00 -21.34 -1.21
CA ASN A 230 6.89 -21.49 -0.05
C ASN A 230 8.37 -21.68 -0.43
N ASN A 231 8.68 -21.75 -1.72
CA ASN A 231 10.02 -21.86 -2.27
C ASN A 231 10.48 -20.55 -2.94
N PHE A 232 9.65 -19.50 -2.96
CA PHE A 232 10.04 -18.16 -3.35
C PHE A 232 10.35 -17.29 -2.13
N ILE A 233 11.47 -16.55 -2.19
CA ILE A 233 11.77 -15.48 -1.23
C ILE A 233 12.18 -14.22 -1.95
N ARG A 234 11.89 -13.08 -1.31
CA ARG A 234 12.38 -11.77 -1.72
C ARG A 234 13.56 -11.37 -0.85
N VAL A 235 14.70 -11.12 -1.47
CA VAL A 235 15.94 -10.71 -0.78
C VAL A 235 16.21 -9.24 -1.10
N SER A 236 16.49 -8.43 -0.08
CA SER A 236 16.87 -7.01 -0.23
C SER A 236 18.20 -6.73 0.42
N PHE A 237 19.05 -5.93 -0.23
CA PHE A 237 20.37 -5.52 0.27
C PHE A 237 20.30 -4.06 0.75
N VAL A 238 20.44 -3.87 2.06
CA VAL A 238 20.26 -2.59 2.75
C VAL A 238 21.44 -2.32 3.68
N ASP A 239 21.66 -1.06 4.04
CA ASP A 239 22.66 -0.68 5.04
C ASP A 239 22.16 -1.00 6.47
N GLU A 240 23.00 -0.85 7.49
CA GLU A 240 22.67 -1.17 8.89
C GLU A 240 21.56 -0.28 9.46
N ASP A 241 21.32 0.89 8.88
CA ASP A 241 20.19 1.77 9.20
C ASP A 241 18.93 1.47 8.39
N GLU A 242 18.91 0.34 7.67
CA GLU A 242 17.87 -0.11 6.74
C GLU A 242 17.69 0.77 5.49
N GLU A 243 18.55 1.79 5.30
CA GLU A 243 18.56 2.60 4.08
C GLU A 243 19.17 1.83 2.89
N LYS A 244 19.06 2.43 1.71
CA LYS A 244 19.70 1.90 0.51
C LYS A 244 21.23 1.98 0.67
N MET A 245 21.92 0.87 0.44
CA MET A 245 23.39 0.80 0.35
C MET A 245 23.92 1.92 -0.56
N ARG A 246 24.92 2.68 -0.08
CA ARG A 246 25.48 3.80 -0.85
C ARG A 246 26.68 3.30 -1.64
N SER A 247 26.89 3.92 -2.82
CA SER A 247 28.03 3.61 -3.69
C SER A 247 29.38 3.67 -2.96
N MET A 248 29.56 4.67 -2.09
CA MET A 248 30.79 4.85 -1.30
C MET A 248 31.05 3.73 -0.28
N ASP A 249 30.03 2.98 0.12
CA ASP A 249 30.20 1.85 1.06
C ASP A 249 30.77 0.62 0.35
N LEU A 250 30.63 0.56 -0.98
CA LEU A 250 31.07 -0.55 -1.81
C LEU A 250 32.46 -0.34 -2.43
N LEU A 251 33.01 0.87 -2.37
CA LEU A 251 34.33 1.25 -2.88
C LEU A 251 35.35 1.47 -1.74
N PRO A 252 36.63 1.09 -1.90
CA PRO A 252 37.66 1.37 -0.88
C PRO A 252 37.84 2.88 -0.67
N ARG A 253 38.01 3.30 0.59
CA ARG A 253 38.24 4.71 0.95
C ARG A 253 39.63 5.24 0.54
N LEU A 254 40.56 4.35 0.18
CA LEU A 254 41.88 4.68 -0.35
C LEU A 254 42.22 3.74 -1.51
N ALA A 255 42.32 4.25 -2.74
CA ALA A 255 43.32 3.82 -3.72
C ALA A 255 43.23 4.66 -5.02
N CYS A 256 44.20 5.56 -5.18
CA CYS A 256 44.66 6.04 -6.47
C CYS A 256 45.59 4.98 -7.08
N THR A 257 45.08 3.82 -7.50
CA THR A 257 45.84 2.86 -8.32
C THR A 257 44.87 2.10 -9.22
N SER A 258 45.30 1.85 -10.45
CA SER A 258 44.50 1.46 -11.62
C SER A 258 43.85 0.06 -11.60
N ASP A 259 43.84 -0.64 -10.46
CA ASP A 259 43.10 -1.88 -10.24
C ASP A 259 42.08 -1.68 -9.12
N VAL A 260 40.79 -1.76 -9.44
CA VAL A 260 39.68 -1.44 -8.53
C VAL A 260 39.48 -2.60 -7.55
N ASP A 261 40.21 -2.59 -6.44
CA ASP A 261 39.96 -3.53 -5.34
C ASP A 261 38.52 -3.35 -4.83
N ARG A 262 37.74 -4.43 -4.84
CA ARG A 262 36.34 -4.44 -4.39
C ARG A 262 36.29 -4.61 -2.86
N THR A 263 35.37 -3.91 -2.19
CA THR A 263 35.23 -4.03 -0.72
C THR A 263 34.72 -5.41 -0.29
N ALA A 264 34.95 -5.77 0.99
CA ALA A 264 34.37 -6.98 1.58
C ALA A 264 32.83 -6.99 1.50
N ILE A 265 32.19 -5.81 1.54
CA ILE A 265 30.74 -5.65 1.40
C ILE A 265 30.30 -6.01 -0.03
N TYR A 266 31.01 -5.53 -1.05
CA TYR A 266 30.75 -5.93 -2.44
C TYR A 266 30.83 -7.45 -2.59
N THR A 267 31.89 -8.06 -2.05
CA THR A 267 32.09 -9.51 -2.10
C THR A 267 30.97 -10.26 -1.40
N ARG A 268 30.48 -9.76 -0.25
CA ARG A 268 29.34 -10.34 0.47
C ARG A 268 28.04 -10.33 -0.33
N ILE A 269 27.73 -9.21 -1.01
CA ILE A 269 26.53 -9.13 -1.86
C ILE A 269 26.65 -10.12 -3.02
N LEU A 270 27.79 -10.11 -3.71
CA LEU A 270 28.02 -11.00 -4.85
C LEU A 270 28.03 -12.48 -4.47
N SER A 271 28.64 -12.86 -3.34
CA SER A 271 28.63 -14.23 -2.85
C SER A 271 27.22 -14.67 -2.45
N THR A 272 26.44 -13.80 -1.80
CA THR A 272 25.02 -14.09 -1.49
C THR A 272 24.21 -14.38 -2.76
N LEU A 273 24.45 -13.62 -3.84
CA LEU A 273 23.78 -13.84 -5.12
C LEU A 273 24.23 -15.13 -5.81
N ARG A 274 25.54 -15.44 -5.80
CA ARG A 274 26.15 -16.62 -6.43
C ARG A 274 25.84 -17.92 -5.68
N ASP A 275 26.11 -17.92 -4.39
CA ASP A 275 26.06 -19.11 -3.54
C ASP A 275 24.64 -19.40 -3.04
N GLY A 276 23.80 -18.37 -2.96
CA GLY A 276 22.43 -18.43 -2.45
C GLY A 276 22.34 -18.32 -0.92
N ILE A 277 21.13 -18.48 -0.39
CA ILE A 277 20.83 -18.44 1.05
C ILE A 277 20.22 -19.78 1.47
N THR A 278 20.76 -20.40 2.53
CA THR A 278 20.19 -21.63 3.10
C THR A 278 19.32 -21.28 4.31
N ILE A 279 18.07 -21.75 4.30
CA ILE A 279 17.11 -21.60 5.40
C ILE A 279 16.52 -22.97 5.68
N GLY A 280 16.83 -23.56 6.83
CA GLY A 280 16.45 -24.93 7.15
C GLY A 280 17.06 -25.92 6.14
N ASP A 281 16.21 -26.76 5.56
CA ASP A 281 16.54 -27.75 4.53
C ASP A 281 16.55 -27.18 3.10
N LYS A 282 16.16 -25.90 2.93
CA LYS A 282 16.03 -25.27 1.62
C LYS A 282 17.23 -24.39 1.29
N LYS A 283 17.72 -24.51 0.04
CA LYS A 283 18.74 -23.62 -0.53
C LYS A 283 18.14 -22.74 -1.62
N PHE A 284 17.98 -21.45 -1.32
CA PHE A 284 17.43 -20.45 -2.22
C PHE A 284 18.53 -19.89 -3.12
N LYS A 285 18.38 -20.06 -4.43
CA LYS A 285 19.29 -19.56 -5.46
C LYS A 285 18.71 -18.36 -6.19
N PHE A 286 19.57 -17.51 -6.73
CA PHE A 286 19.17 -16.36 -7.54
C PHE A 286 18.22 -16.76 -8.69
N LEU A 287 17.10 -16.04 -8.78
CA LEU A 287 16.11 -16.22 -9.84
C LEU A 287 16.19 -15.09 -10.87
N ALA A 288 15.73 -13.89 -10.51
CA ALA A 288 15.81 -12.66 -11.31
C ALA A 288 15.34 -11.44 -10.49
N PHE A 289 15.43 -10.24 -11.07
CA PHE A 289 14.90 -9.00 -10.53
C PHE A 289 14.25 -8.15 -11.63
N SER A 290 13.22 -7.39 -11.29
CA SER A 290 12.63 -6.34 -12.16
C SER A 290 13.39 -5.02 -12.03
N SER A 291 13.10 -4.04 -12.91
CA SER A 291 13.75 -2.73 -12.86
C SER A 291 13.43 -1.93 -11.59
N SER A 292 12.24 -2.09 -11.00
CA SER A 292 11.93 -1.48 -9.69
C SER A 292 12.74 -2.13 -8.59
N GLN A 293 12.81 -3.46 -8.59
CA GLN A 293 13.58 -4.22 -7.60
C GLN A 293 15.08 -3.91 -7.67
N LEU A 294 15.65 -3.78 -8.87
CA LEU A 294 17.04 -3.34 -9.05
C LEU A 294 17.30 -1.96 -8.40
N ARG A 295 16.39 -0.99 -8.58
CA ARG A 295 16.50 0.34 -7.94
C ARG A 295 16.36 0.27 -6.42
N GLU A 296 15.64 -0.72 -5.90
CA GLU A 296 15.48 -1.00 -4.47
C GLU A 296 16.57 -1.93 -3.90
N ASN A 297 17.57 -2.32 -4.70
CA ASN A 297 18.57 -3.32 -4.35
C ASN A 297 17.92 -4.64 -3.86
N SER A 298 16.89 -5.11 -4.54
CA SER A 298 16.17 -6.35 -4.20
C SER A 298 16.09 -7.33 -5.38
N THR A 299 15.90 -8.60 -5.07
CA THR A 299 15.83 -9.70 -6.04
C THR A 299 14.94 -10.84 -5.54
N TRP A 300 14.46 -11.67 -6.47
CA TRP A 300 13.82 -12.94 -6.16
C TRP A 300 14.85 -14.06 -6.11
N MET A 301 14.68 -14.96 -5.12
CA MET A 301 15.39 -16.23 -5.06
C MET A 301 14.40 -17.39 -4.95
N PHE A 302 14.82 -18.56 -5.43
CA PHE A 302 14.00 -19.76 -5.48
C PHE A 302 14.75 -20.97 -4.93
N ALA A 303 14.09 -21.75 -4.06
CA ALA A 303 14.59 -23.04 -3.60
C ALA A 303 14.10 -24.16 -4.51
N SER A 304 15.02 -24.96 -5.04
CA SER A 304 14.66 -26.11 -5.88
C SER A 304 13.75 -27.10 -5.13
N SER A 305 12.71 -27.58 -5.81
CA SER A 305 11.71 -28.51 -5.28
C SER A 305 11.23 -29.43 -6.40
N ASN A 306 11.00 -30.71 -6.11
CA ASN A 306 10.35 -31.67 -7.04
C ASN A 306 10.91 -31.68 -8.48
N GLY A 307 12.22 -31.48 -8.64
CA GLY A 307 12.88 -31.42 -9.96
C GLY A 307 12.76 -30.07 -10.68
N LEU A 308 12.01 -29.10 -10.14
CA LEU A 308 11.94 -27.72 -10.62
C LEU A 308 13.11 -26.90 -10.05
N THR A 309 13.83 -26.21 -10.91
CA THR A 309 14.93 -25.31 -10.54
C THR A 309 14.68 -23.88 -10.98
N ALA A 310 15.46 -22.94 -10.43
CA ALA A 310 15.44 -21.55 -10.89
C ALA A 310 15.76 -21.42 -12.39
N ALA A 311 16.56 -22.33 -12.97
CA ALA A 311 16.86 -22.34 -14.39
C ALA A 311 15.64 -22.73 -15.24
N ASP A 312 14.85 -23.70 -14.78
CA ASP A 312 13.62 -24.13 -15.45
C ASP A 312 12.58 -23.00 -15.46
N ILE A 313 12.43 -22.29 -14.35
CA ILE A 313 11.56 -21.12 -14.26
C ILE A 313 12.02 -20.04 -15.27
N ARG A 314 13.32 -19.73 -15.32
CA ARG A 314 13.84 -18.75 -16.30
C ARG A 314 13.60 -19.19 -17.75
N LYS A 315 13.72 -20.48 -18.06
CA LYS A 315 13.43 -21.03 -19.38
C LYS A 315 11.95 -20.89 -19.75
N TRP A 316 11.05 -21.08 -18.77
CA TRP A 316 9.62 -20.88 -18.97
C TRP A 316 9.27 -19.40 -19.24
N MET A 317 10.00 -18.44 -18.66
CA MET A 317 9.69 -17.01 -18.80
C MET A 317 9.80 -16.49 -20.25
N GLY A 318 10.62 -17.13 -21.09
CA GLY A 318 10.77 -16.77 -22.51
C GLY A 318 12.13 -17.15 -23.08
N ASN A 319 12.31 -16.88 -24.37
CA ASN A 319 13.57 -17.08 -25.07
C ASN A 319 14.38 -15.77 -25.13
N PHE A 320 15.51 -15.76 -24.43
CA PHE A 320 16.39 -14.59 -24.31
C PHE A 320 17.72 -14.75 -25.06
N SER A 321 17.95 -15.85 -25.79
CA SER A 321 19.24 -16.19 -26.43
C SER A 321 19.72 -15.18 -27.48
N LYS A 322 18.80 -14.40 -28.05
CA LYS A 322 19.11 -13.31 -28.99
C LYS A 322 19.63 -12.04 -28.30
N ILE A 323 19.56 -11.95 -26.98
CA ILE A 323 19.96 -10.76 -26.22
C ILE A 323 21.38 -10.95 -25.69
N ARG A 324 22.33 -10.24 -26.29
CA ARG A 324 23.77 -10.33 -25.97
C ARG A 324 24.27 -9.24 -25.01
N ASN A 325 23.42 -8.32 -24.60
CA ASN A 325 23.76 -7.30 -23.61
C ASN A 325 23.22 -7.73 -22.23
N VAL A 326 24.10 -7.80 -21.23
CA VAL A 326 23.78 -8.31 -19.88
C VAL A 326 22.67 -7.49 -19.21
N ALA A 327 22.74 -6.16 -19.27
CA ALA A 327 21.75 -5.27 -18.66
C ALA A 327 20.37 -5.43 -19.33
N LYS A 328 20.33 -5.44 -20.67
CA LYS A 328 19.13 -5.67 -21.45
C LYS A 328 18.56 -7.06 -21.14
N TYR A 329 19.40 -8.09 -21.08
CA TYR A 329 19.00 -9.46 -20.73
C TYR A 329 18.33 -9.48 -19.35
N ALA A 330 19.00 -8.94 -18.32
CA ALA A 330 18.47 -8.87 -16.97
C ALA A 330 17.14 -8.09 -16.90
N ALA A 331 17.06 -6.94 -17.59
CA ALA A 331 15.83 -6.15 -17.67
C ALA A 331 14.69 -6.91 -18.34
N ARG A 332 14.97 -7.72 -19.39
CA ARG A 332 13.94 -8.54 -20.07
C ARG A 332 13.52 -9.74 -19.24
N LEU A 333 14.46 -10.42 -18.59
CA LEU A 333 14.19 -11.49 -17.64
C LEU A 333 13.28 -10.99 -16.51
N GLY A 334 13.55 -9.81 -15.96
CA GLY A 334 12.77 -9.19 -14.88
C GLY A 334 11.33 -8.81 -15.20
N GLN A 335 10.92 -8.77 -16.48
CA GLN A 335 9.61 -8.22 -16.85
C GLN A 335 8.43 -9.01 -16.26
N SER A 336 8.55 -10.34 -16.18
CA SER A 336 7.51 -11.22 -15.64
C SER A 336 7.31 -11.07 -14.12
N PHE A 337 8.23 -10.41 -13.42
CA PHE A 337 8.11 -10.09 -11.99
C PHE A 337 7.41 -8.75 -11.72
N SER A 338 6.94 -8.06 -12.77
CA SER A 338 6.12 -6.86 -12.58
C SER A 338 4.79 -7.23 -11.92
N SER A 339 4.44 -6.52 -10.84
CA SER A 339 3.12 -6.61 -10.23
C SER A 339 2.04 -6.30 -11.27
N SER A 340 1.09 -7.22 -11.44
CA SER A 340 0.13 -7.17 -12.53
C SER A 340 -1.10 -8.01 -12.24
N THR A 341 -2.22 -7.65 -12.87
CA THR A 341 -3.47 -8.42 -12.84
C THR A 341 -3.59 -9.27 -14.09
N GLU A 342 -3.64 -10.59 -13.94
CA GLU A 342 -3.92 -11.50 -15.06
C GLU A 342 -5.39 -11.36 -15.46
N THR A 343 -5.66 -11.23 -16.76
CA THR A 343 -7.01 -10.94 -17.26
C THR A 343 -7.57 -12.08 -18.11
N LEU A 344 -7.19 -12.16 -19.38
CA LEU A 344 -7.76 -13.07 -20.37
C LEU A 344 -6.66 -13.74 -21.19
N THR A 345 -6.97 -14.93 -21.69
CA THR A 345 -6.15 -15.62 -22.68
C THR A 345 -6.45 -15.07 -24.07
N VAL A 346 -5.40 -14.78 -24.84
CA VAL A 346 -5.49 -14.31 -26.23
C VAL A 346 -4.66 -15.24 -27.09
N HIS A 347 -5.29 -15.97 -28.01
CA HIS A 347 -4.57 -16.91 -28.87
C HIS A 347 -3.88 -16.18 -30.03
N LYS A 348 -2.82 -16.78 -30.60
CA LYS A 348 -2.04 -16.20 -31.71
C LYS A 348 -2.92 -15.79 -32.92
N HIS A 349 -4.01 -16.51 -33.22
CA HIS A 349 -4.92 -16.19 -34.33
C HIS A 349 -5.87 -15.00 -34.05
N GLU A 350 -6.00 -14.61 -32.78
CA GLU A 350 -6.83 -13.48 -32.32
C GLU A 350 -6.04 -12.16 -32.29
N ILE A 351 -4.76 -12.23 -32.62
CA ILE A 351 -3.82 -11.10 -32.67
C ILE A 351 -3.44 -10.84 -34.12
N GLU A 352 -3.22 -9.57 -34.44
CA GLU A 352 -2.52 -9.16 -35.64
C GLU A 352 -1.25 -8.39 -35.29
N ILE A 353 -0.21 -8.57 -36.10
CA ILE A 353 1.02 -7.77 -36.01
C ILE A 353 0.94 -6.70 -37.09
N ILE A 354 0.99 -5.43 -36.67
CA ILE A 354 0.92 -4.26 -37.54
C ILE A 354 2.29 -3.55 -37.54
N PRO A 355 2.68 -2.90 -38.67
CA PRO A 355 4.00 -2.27 -38.78
C PRO A 355 4.14 -1.07 -37.84
N ASP A 356 5.34 -0.76 -37.37
CA ASP A 356 5.60 0.50 -36.69
C ASP A 356 5.42 1.72 -37.63
N ILE A 357 5.09 2.88 -37.07
CA ILE A 357 4.83 4.10 -37.84
C ILE A 357 6.08 4.97 -37.76
N GLU A 358 6.86 4.97 -38.83
CA GLU A 358 8.13 5.69 -38.89
C GLU A 358 8.10 6.80 -39.95
N ASN A 359 8.82 7.88 -39.71
CA ASN A 359 9.05 8.90 -40.73
C ASN A 359 10.35 8.64 -41.50
N SER A 360 10.59 9.42 -42.55
CA SER A 360 11.80 9.32 -43.38
C SER A 360 13.11 9.63 -42.65
N ALA A 361 13.05 10.24 -41.46
CA ALA A 361 14.21 10.50 -40.61
C ALA A 361 14.52 9.35 -39.64
N GLY A 362 13.74 8.27 -39.66
CA GLY A 362 13.94 7.09 -38.81
C GLY A 362 13.36 7.21 -37.40
N TYR A 363 12.50 8.19 -37.13
CA TYR A 363 11.78 8.28 -35.87
C TYR A 363 10.52 7.42 -35.88
N ASN A 364 10.34 6.58 -34.86
CA ASN A 364 9.13 5.79 -34.63
C ASN A 364 8.11 6.57 -33.78
N PHE A 365 6.92 6.82 -34.33
CA PHE A 365 5.80 7.50 -33.68
C PHE A 365 4.93 6.58 -32.84
N SER A 366 5.02 5.27 -33.06
CA SER A 366 4.21 4.25 -32.39
C SER A 366 5.01 3.31 -31.49
N ASP A 367 6.22 3.73 -31.06
CA ASP A 367 7.08 2.95 -30.17
C ASP A 367 6.36 2.64 -28.85
N GLY A 368 6.09 1.36 -28.63
CA GLY A 368 5.48 0.87 -27.40
C GLY A 368 3.96 0.90 -27.36
N ILE A 369 3.25 1.26 -28.44
CA ILE A 369 1.79 1.29 -28.46
C ILE A 369 1.16 0.42 -29.55
N GLY A 370 0.10 -0.29 -29.18
CA GLY A 370 -0.76 -1.07 -30.08
C GLY A 370 -2.23 -0.74 -29.86
N LYS A 371 -3.11 -1.59 -30.39
CA LYS A 371 -4.56 -1.39 -30.40
C LYS A 371 -5.29 -2.54 -29.73
N ILE A 372 -6.42 -2.24 -29.10
CA ILE A 372 -7.34 -3.21 -28.52
C ILE A 372 -8.76 -2.95 -29.07
N SER A 373 -9.48 -4.00 -29.46
CA SER A 373 -10.86 -3.82 -29.94
C SER A 373 -11.80 -3.41 -28.80
N PRO A 374 -12.87 -2.65 -29.08
CA PRO A 374 -13.79 -2.17 -28.04
C PRO A 374 -14.51 -3.30 -27.29
N GLU A 375 -14.83 -4.40 -27.98
CA GLU A 375 -15.43 -5.57 -27.35
C GLU A 375 -14.46 -6.26 -26.38
N PHE A 376 -13.19 -6.41 -26.79
CA PHE A 376 -12.19 -7.04 -25.94
C PHE A 376 -11.79 -6.14 -24.77
N ALA A 377 -11.68 -4.84 -24.98
CA ALA A 377 -11.43 -3.85 -23.93
C ALA A 377 -12.49 -3.91 -22.81
N ARG A 378 -13.78 -4.04 -23.16
CA ARG A 378 -14.85 -4.23 -22.17
C ARG A 378 -14.66 -5.50 -21.33
N LYS A 379 -14.28 -6.61 -21.96
CA LYS A 379 -14.02 -7.89 -21.28
C LYS A 379 -12.81 -7.79 -20.34
N VAL A 380 -11.73 -7.12 -20.79
CA VAL A 380 -10.55 -6.84 -19.97
C VAL A 380 -10.90 -5.94 -18.78
N ALA A 381 -11.64 -4.85 -19.01
CA ALA A 381 -12.09 -3.94 -17.96
C ALA A 381 -12.92 -4.64 -16.87
N ALA A 382 -13.86 -5.51 -17.27
CA ALA A 382 -14.65 -6.30 -16.34
C ALA A 382 -13.78 -7.21 -15.46
N LYS A 383 -12.73 -7.84 -16.02
CA LYS A 383 -11.75 -8.63 -15.25
C LYS A 383 -10.89 -7.79 -14.31
N CYS A 384 -10.63 -6.54 -14.65
CA CYS A 384 -9.97 -5.57 -13.76
C CYS A 384 -10.91 -4.99 -12.68
N GLY A 385 -12.16 -5.47 -12.57
CA GLY A 385 -13.15 -4.98 -11.60
C GLY A 385 -13.91 -3.72 -12.02
N LEU A 386 -13.75 -3.27 -13.27
CA LEU A 386 -14.41 -2.08 -13.83
C LEU A 386 -15.68 -2.50 -14.57
N LYS A 387 -16.81 -2.57 -13.84
CA LYS A 387 -18.09 -3.03 -14.40
C LYS A 387 -18.91 -1.93 -15.10
N SER A 388 -18.70 -0.66 -14.73
CA SER A 388 -19.52 0.48 -15.17
C SER A 388 -18.88 1.36 -16.26
N SER A 389 -17.57 1.26 -16.48
CA SER A 389 -16.84 2.08 -17.44
C SER A 389 -15.65 1.33 -18.02
N THR A 390 -15.41 1.47 -19.32
CA THR A 390 -14.24 0.87 -19.99
C THR A 390 -13.16 1.94 -20.18
N PRO A 391 -11.94 1.72 -19.68
CA PRO A 391 -10.80 2.60 -19.97
C PRO A 391 -10.47 2.66 -21.46
N SER A 392 -10.00 3.81 -21.93
CA SER A 392 -9.56 4.00 -23.31
C SER A 392 -8.17 3.43 -23.60
N ALA A 393 -7.35 3.18 -22.58
CA ALA A 393 -6.01 2.60 -22.75
C ALA A 393 -5.60 1.69 -21.59
N PHE A 394 -4.82 0.66 -21.89
CA PHE A 394 -4.30 -0.32 -20.93
C PHE A 394 -2.79 -0.48 -21.11
N GLN A 395 -2.02 -0.37 -20.03
CA GLN A 395 -0.63 -0.80 -20.01
C GLN A 395 -0.58 -2.31 -19.79
N ILE A 396 0.03 -3.04 -20.72
CA ILE A 396 -0.04 -4.50 -20.77
C ILE A 396 1.32 -5.19 -20.74
N ARG A 397 1.27 -6.46 -20.37
CA ARG A 397 2.29 -7.46 -20.71
C ARG A 397 1.59 -8.65 -21.36
N TYR A 398 2.08 -9.10 -22.51
CA TYR A 398 1.50 -10.23 -23.23
C TYR A 398 2.63 -11.00 -23.92
N GLY A 399 2.90 -12.25 -23.55
CA GLY A 399 4.12 -12.94 -24.01
C GLY A 399 5.37 -12.10 -23.72
N GLY A 400 6.17 -11.84 -24.76
CA GLY A 400 7.29 -10.90 -24.71
C GLY A 400 6.98 -9.47 -25.15
N TYR A 401 5.70 -9.14 -25.37
CA TYR A 401 5.23 -7.79 -25.68
C TYR A 401 5.06 -6.96 -24.40
N LYS A 402 5.61 -5.74 -24.43
CA LYS A 402 5.46 -4.69 -23.42
C LYS A 402 5.02 -3.40 -24.09
N GLY A 403 3.96 -2.79 -23.56
CA GLY A 403 3.52 -1.48 -24.04
C GLY A 403 2.15 -1.07 -23.55
N VAL A 404 1.56 -0.09 -24.23
CA VAL A 404 0.15 0.31 -24.08
C VAL A 404 -0.66 -0.25 -25.25
N VAL A 405 -1.92 -0.60 -25.01
CA VAL A 405 -2.92 -0.80 -26.06
C VAL A 405 -4.07 0.17 -25.85
N ALA A 406 -4.38 0.94 -26.89
CA ALA A 406 -5.47 1.91 -26.91
C ALA A 406 -6.68 1.35 -27.66
N VAL A 407 -7.89 1.73 -27.21
CA VAL A 407 -9.14 1.33 -27.87
C VAL A 407 -9.17 1.92 -29.27
N ASP A 408 -9.35 1.07 -30.28
CA ASP A 408 -9.55 1.50 -31.68
C ASP A 408 -10.89 0.96 -32.17
N ASN A 409 -11.83 1.86 -32.49
CA ASN A 409 -13.18 1.51 -32.92
C ASN A 409 -13.23 0.71 -34.24
N ILE A 410 -12.15 0.73 -35.03
CA ILE A 410 -12.05 0.04 -36.32
C ILE A 410 -11.39 -1.33 -36.16
N SER A 411 -10.73 -1.62 -35.03
CA SER A 411 -10.00 -2.88 -34.84
C SER A 411 -10.95 -4.06 -34.64
N HIS A 412 -10.81 -5.08 -35.49
CA HIS A 412 -11.58 -6.33 -35.43
C HIS A 412 -10.86 -7.47 -34.68
N LYS A 413 -9.53 -7.38 -34.55
CA LYS A 413 -8.74 -8.35 -33.76
C LYS A 413 -8.77 -7.97 -32.29
N LYS A 414 -8.59 -8.94 -31.39
CA LYS A 414 -8.56 -8.65 -29.95
C LYS A 414 -7.43 -7.69 -29.62
N LEU A 415 -6.24 -7.93 -30.18
CA LEU A 415 -5.07 -7.09 -30.04
C LEU A 415 -4.38 -6.90 -31.40
N SER A 416 -3.98 -5.66 -31.69
CA SER A 416 -3.10 -5.33 -32.82
C SER A 416 -1.78 -4.82 -32.25
N LEU A 417 -0.70 -5.60 -32.36
CA LEU A 417 0.59 -5.33 -31.71
C LEU A 417 1.65 -4.91 -32.72
N ARG A 418 2.62 -4.09 -32.29
CA ARG A 418 3.72 -3.60 -33.14
C ARG A 418 5.05 -4.29 -32.86
N GLY A 419 5.97 -4.22 -33.81
CA GLY A 419 7.32 -4.80 -33.69
C GLY A 419 8.11 -4.21 -32.53
N SER A 420 8.04 -2.88 -32.36
CA SER A 420 8.65 -2.14 -31.25
C SER A 420 8.23 -2.67 -29.88
N MET A 421 6.99 -3.18 -29.73
CA MET A 421 6.49 -3.72 -28.47
C MET A 421 7.09 -5.08 -28.11
N CYS A 422 7.53 -5.87 -29.10
CA CYS A 422 8.07 -7.22 -28.89
C CYS A 422 9.52 -7.15 -28.39
N LYS A 423 9.75 -7.50 -27.13
CA LYS A 423 11.07 -7.35 -26.49
C LYS A 423 11.86 -8.66 -26.43
N TYR A 424 11.19 -9.80 -26.53
CA TYR A 424 11.76 -11.16 -26.60
C TYR A 424 10.68 -12.14 -27.07
N GLU A 425 11.07 -13.35 -27.48
CA GLU A 425 10.13 -14.38 -27.94
C GLU A 425 9.56 -15.17 -26.76
N SER A 426 8.25 -15.43 -26.77
CA SER A 426 7.57 -16.20 -25.73
C SER A 426 6.31 -16.84 -26.29
N ASP A 427 5.98 -18.05 -25.83
CA ASP A 427 4.74 -18.75 -26.16
C ASP A 427 3.61 -18.46 -25.17
N ASN A 428 3.84 -17.60 -24.19
CA ASN A 428 2.81 -17.24 -23.22
C ASN A 428 1.69 -16.40 -23.88
N ILE A 429 0.46 -16.86 -23.71
CA ILE A 429 -0.77 -16.30 -24.31
C ILE A 429 -1.68 -15.58 -23.29
N LYS A 430 -1.20 -15.36 -22.06
CA LYS A 430 -1.96 -14.66 -21.02
C LYS A 430 -1.70 -13.16 -21.09
N LEU A 431 -2.77 -12.39 -21.03
CA LEU A 431 -2.74 -10.93 -20.97
C LEU A 431 -2.73 -10.44 -19.52
N ASP A 432 -1.70 -9.71 -19.14
CA ASP A 432 -1.60 -9.04 -17.86
C ASP A 432 -1.77 -7.52 -18.03
N VAL A 433 -2.59 -6.91 -17.17
CA VAL A 433 -2.79 -5.46 -17.10
C VAL A 433 -2.06 -4.91 -15.88
N LEU A 434 -1.23 -3.89 -16.10
CA LEU A 434 -0.45 -3.21 -15.05
C LEU A 434 -1.13 -1.91 -14.61
N ALA A 435 -1.67 -1.17 -15.57
CA ALA A 435 -2.37 0.10 -15.36
C ALA A 435 -3.36 0.33 -16.51
N TYR A 436 -4.26 1.30 -16.32
CA TYR A 436 -5.24 1.71 -17.32
C TYR A 436 -5.53 3.20 -17.20
N SER A 437 -6.07 3.81 -18.26
CA SER A 437 -6.44 5.24 -18.26
C SER A 437 -7.55 5.51 -17.24
N LYS A 438 -7.38 6.57 -16.45
CA LYS A 438 -8.29 6.99 -15.39
C LYS A 438 -7.96 8.42 -14.97
N TYR A 439 -8.86 9.06 -14.23
CA TYR A 439 -8.55 10.30 -13.53
C TYR A 439 -7.28 10.16 -12.66
N GLN A 440 -6.24 10.92 -12.99
CA GLN A 440 -5.07 11.09 -12.14
C GLN A 440 -4.79 12.59 -11.89
N PRO A 441 -4.74 13.02 -10.61
CA PRO A 441 -4.48 14.41 -10.26
C PRO A 441 -3.06 14.83 -10.68
N CYS A 442 -2.95 16.09 -11.11
CA CYS A 442 -1.71 16.66 -11.61
C CYS A 442 -1.04 17.52 -10.55
N PHE A 443 0.28 17.41 -10.41
CA PHE A 443 1.05 18.19 -9.45
C PHE A 443 2.31 18.74 -10.08
N LEU A 444 2.63 20.00 -9.77
CA LEU A 444 3.97 20.54 -9.96
C LEU A 444 4.94 19.84 -8.99
N ASN A 445 6.20 19.85 -9.36
CA ASN A 445 7.31 19.39 -8.53
C ASN A 445 8.50 20.33 -8.75
N ARG A 446 9.55 20.18 -7.94
CA ARG A 446 10.77 21.00 -8.07
C ARG A 446 11.34 21.05 -9.50
N GLN A 447 11.38 19.93 -10.22
CA GLN A 447 11.92 19.88 -11.57
C GLN A 447 11.07 20.71 -12.55
N LEU A 448 9.76 20.48 -12.60
CA LEU A 448 8.85 21.24 -13.46
C LEU A 448 8.86 22.73 -13.13
N ILE A 449 8.87 23.09 -11.83
CA ILE A 449 8.93 24.50 -11.40
C ILE A 449 10.24 25.13 -11.90
N THR A 450 11.38 24.46 -11.75
CA THR A 450 12.66 24.94 -12.27
C THR A 450 12.61 25.16 -13.78
N LEU A 451 12.07 24.21 -14.55
CA LEU A 451 11.99 24.34 -16.01
C LEU A 451 11.03 25.45 -16.44
N LEU A 452 9.83 25.53 -15.86
CA LEU A 452 8.85 26.56 -16.17
C LEU A 452 9.37 27.96 -15.79
N SER A 453 10.00 28.12 -14.62
CA SER A 453 10.65 29.37 -14.21
C SER A 453 11.86 29.71 -15.08
N THR A 454 12.58 28.71 -15.60
CA THR A 454 13.62 28.91 -16.62
C THR A 454 13.00 29.44 -17.91
N LEU A 455 11.90 28.84 -18.37
CA LEU A 455 11.18 29.23 -19.58
C LEU A 455 10.38 30.55 -19.45
N GLY A 456 10.44 31.22 -18.29
CA GLY A 456 9.91 32.57 -18.11
C GLY A 456 8.52 32.65 -17.48
N VAL A 457 8.01 31.57 -16.89
CA VAL A 457 6.86 31.66 -15.97
C VAL A 457 7.30 32.40 -14.72
N GLU A 458 6.56 33.44 -14.33
CA GLU A 458 6.91 34.27 -13.19
C GLU A 458 6.83 33.51 -11.87
N ASP A 459 7.76 33.81 -10.95
CA ASP A 459 7.80 33.22 -9.60
C ASP A 459 6.46 33.42 -8.84
N SER A 460 5.83 34.59 -9.04
CA SER A 460 4.54 34.99 -8.45
C SER A 460 3.41 33.99 -8.75
N VAL A 461 3.45 33.32 -9.92
CA VAL A 461 2.45 32.31 -10.31
C VAL A 461 2.55 31.09 -9.40
N PHE A 462 3.77 30.62 -9.13
CA PHE A 462 4.00 29.47 -8.26
C PHE A 462 3.70 29.81 -6.80
N GLU A 463 4.13 30.99 -6.34
CA GLU A 463 3.87 31.49 -4.99
C GLU A 463 2.36 31.59 -4.71
N ARG A 464 1.59 32.13 -5.65
CA ARG A 464 0.13 32.20 -5.54
C ARG A 464 -0.51 30.81 -5.53
N LYS A 465 -0.11 29.90 -6.43
CA LYS A 465 -0.66 28.53 -6.45
C LYS A 465 -0.37 27.75 -5.16
N GLN A 466 0.84 27.90 -4.60
CA GLN A 466 1.13 27.32 -3.30
C GLN A 466 0.30 27.96 -2.19
N SER A 467 0.15 29.28 -2.21
CA SER A 467 -0.67 30.00 -1.22
C SER A 467 -2.14 29.57 -1.28
N GLU A 468 -2.71 29.41 -2.48
CA GLU A 468 -4.05 28.88 -2.70
C GLU A 468 -4.18 27.45 -2.14
N ALA A 469 -3.19 26.59 -2.38
CA ALA A 469 -3.18 25.23 -1.84
C ALA A 469 -3.08 25.21 -0.30
N VAL A 470 -2.26 26.08 0.29
CA VAL A 470 -2.13 26.20 1.75
C VAL A 470 -3.42 26.74 2.37
N ASN A 471 -4.03 27.77 1.79
CA ASN A 471 -5.30 28.32 2.27
C ASN A 471 -6.41 27.26 2.25
N GLN A 472 -6.49 26.44 1.19
CA GLN A 472 -7.44 25.31 1.15
C GLN A 472 -7.20 24.29 2.27
N LEU A 473 -5.94 24.02 2.61
CA LEU A 473 -5.58 23.14 3.72
C LEU A 473 -5.86 23.76 5.10
N ASP A 474 -5.86 25.08 5.21
CA ASP A 474 -6.25 25.79 6.43
C ASP A 474 -7.78 25.82 6.58
N ASP A 475 -8.48 26.13 5.49
CA ASP A 475 -9.94 26.21 5.45
C ASP A 475 -10.62 24.88 5.81
N MET A 476 -10.04 23.74 5.43
CA MET A 476 -10.60 22.43 5.79
C MET A 476 -10.60 22.14 7.30
N LEU A 477 -9.83 22.87 8.11
CA LEU A 477 -9.83 22.70 9.56
C LEU A 477 -11.05 23.32 10.24
N CYS A 478 -11.80 24.19 9.55
CA CYS A 478 -12.95 24.89 10.10
C CYS A 478 -14.22 24.74 9.23
N ASN A 479 -14.08 24.48 7.93
CA ASN A 479 -15.18 24.35 6.98
C ASN A 479 -15.45 22.88 6.63
N ALA A 480 -16.67 22.41 6.91
CA ALA A 480 -17.06 21.02 6.68
C ALA A 480 -17.08 20.62 5.19
N ASP A 481 -17.44 21.52 4.28
CA ASP A 481 -17.50 21.24 2.85
C ASP A 481 -16.08 21.14 2.26
N THR A 482 -15.21 22.08 2.61
CA THR A 482 -13.78 22.01 2.24
C THR A 482 -13.12 20.76 2.82
N ALA A 483 -13.48 20.36 4.04
CA ALA A 483 -13.01 19.10 4.63
C ALA A 483 -13.49 17.86 3.85
N LYS A 484 -14.75 17.83 3.39
CA LYS A 484 -15.27 16.73 2.54
C LYS A 484 -14.52 16.61 1.22
N GLU A 485 -14.21 17.75 0.59
CA GLU A 485 -13.40 17.79 -0.63
C GLU A 485 -11.99 17.26 -0.37
N ALA A 486 -11.32 17.76 0.67
CA ALA A 486 -9.96 17.35 1.06
C ALA A 486 -9.87 15.86 1.43
N ILE A 487 -10.85 15.33 2.18
CA ILE A 487 -10.93 13.90 2.52
C ILE A 487 -11.15 13.05 1.26
N SER A 488 -11.81 13.58 0.24
CA SER A 488 -11.95 12.88 -1.04
C SER A 488 -10.64 12.75 -1.80
N GLU A 489 -9.62 13.55 -1.49
CA GLU A 489 -8.25 13.39 -1.99
C GLU A 489 -7.39 12.43 -1.16
N MET A 490 -7.86 11.99 0.02
CA MET A 490 -7.18 10.95 0.81
C MET A 490 -7.26 9.60 0.12
N SER A 491 -6.33 8.69 0.45
CA SER A 491 -6.44 7.30 -0.02
C SER A 491 -7.77 6.70 0.46
N PRO A 492 -8.54 6.03 -0.41
CA PRO A 492 -9.77 5.39 -0.02
C PRO A 492 -9.48 4.33 1.05
N GLY A 493 -10.31 4.28 2.08
CA GLY A 493 -10.10 3.43 3.23
C GLY A 493 -11.20 3.60 4.26
N GLU A 494 -11.22 2.69 5.23
CA GLU A 494 -12.26 2.68 6.27
C GLU A 494 -12.25 3.97 7.09
N ILE A 495 -11.07 4.47 7.48
CA ILE A 495 -10.92 5.73 8.22
C ILE A 495 -11.44 6.91 7.39
N THR A 496 -11.06 6.99 6.11
CA THR A 496 -11.56 8.02 5.18
C THR A 496 -13.09 8.02 5.10
N ASN A 497 -13.72 6.83 5.08
CA ASN A 497 -15.18 6.71 5.06
C ASN A 497 -15.80 7.16 6.38
N VAL A 498 -15.19 6.82 7.53
CA VAL A 498 -15.64 7.30 8.85
C VAL A 498 -15.59 8.83 8.90
N LEU A 499 -14.49 9.45 8.49
CA LEU A 499 -14.38 10.92 8.48
C LEU A 499 -15.44 11.59 7.59
N LYS A 500 -15.74 11.00 6.41
CA LYS A 500 -16.83 11.47 5.54
C LYS A 500 -18.19 11.33 6.21
N GLN A 501 -18.45 10.21 6.89
CA GLN A 501 -19.69 9.99 7.61
C GLN A 501 -19.87 10.98 8.76
N MET A 502 -18.81 11.25 9.54
CA MET A 502 -18.85 12.25 10.61
C MET A 502 -19.25 13.63 10.06
N LEU A 503 -18.62 14.08 8.98
CA LEU A 503 -18.98 15.36 8.33
C LEU A 503 -20.40 15.36 7.75
N ASN A 504 -20.91 14.21 7.31
CA ASN A 504 -22.29 14.09 6.82
C ASN A 504 -23.32 14.08 7.95
N CYS A 505 -22.95 13.58 9.14
CA CYS A 505 -23.75 13.64 10.36
C CYS A 505 -23.72 15.01 11.04
N GLY A 506 -22.98 15.99 10.50
CA GLY A 506 -22.93 17.36 11.01
C GLY A 506 -21.84 17.62 12.05
N TYR A 507 -20.92 16.67 12.29
CA TYR A 507 -19.75 16.93 13.13
C TYR A 507 -18.88 18.02 12.50
N LYS A 508 -18.46 18.98 13.33
CA LYS A 508 -17.65 20.11 12.88
C LYS A 508 -16.15 19.80 12.97
N PRO A 509 -15.35 20.14 11.93
CA PRO A 509 -13.90 19.92 11.92
C PRO A 509 -13.12 20.44 13.12
N ASP A 510 -13.53 21.57 13.69
CA ASP A 510 -12.84 22.28 14.77
C ASP A 510 -13.34 21.90 16.18
N THR A 511 -14.44 21.14 16.24
CA THR A 511 -15.15 20.84 17.48
C THR A 511 -14.94 19.39 17.91
N GLU A 512 -15.03 18.44 16.96
CA GLU A 512 -14.86 17.01 17.27
C GLU A 512 -13.36 16.65 17.29
N PRO A 513 -12.81 16.20 18.43
CA PRO A 513 -11.36 16.00 18.59
C PRO A 513 -10.74 15.02 17.61
N PHE A 514 -11.41 13.89 17.31
CA PHE A 514 -10.86 12.87 16.44
C PHE A 514 -10.76 13.37 14.99
N LEU A 515 -11.81 14.00 14.48
CA LEU A 515 -11.90 14.63 13.16
C LEU A 515 -10.86 15.75 13.03
N SER A 516 -10.79 16.64 14.02
CA SER A 516 -9.77 17.70 14.11
C SER A 516 -8.36 17.13 14.04
N MET A 517 -8.05 16.12 14.85
CA MET A 517 -6.74 15.47 14.90
C MET A 517 -6.37 14.85 13.53
N MET A 518 -7.32 14.15 12.88
CA MET A 518 -7.11 13.52 11.58
C MET A 518 -6.91 14.55 10.46
N LEU A 519 -7.70 15.63 10.44
CA LEU A 519 -7.57 16.72 9.46
C LEU A 519 -6.27 17.51 9.65
N GLN A 520 -5.87 17.80 10.89
CA GLN A 520 -4.59 18.44 11.19
C GLN A 520 -3.40 17.57 10.75
N THR A 521 -3.50 16.26 10.92
CA THR A 521 -2.45 15.32 10.48
C THR A 521 -2.36 15.26 8.96
N PHE A 522 -3.51 15.23 8.27
CA PHE A 522 -3.54 15.31 6.82
C PHE A 522 -2.94 16.62 6.31
N ARG A 523 -3.32 17.76 6.92
CA ARG A 523 -2.73 19.08 6.66
C ARG A 523 -1.21 19.03 6.79
N ALA A 524 -0.72 18.55 7.94
CA ALA A 524 0.71 18.47 8.22
C ALA A 524 1.45 17.60 7.19
N SER A 525 0.86 16.47 6.78
CA SER A 525 1.41 15.62 5.72
C SER A 525 1.50 16.34 4.37
N LYS A 526 0.47 17.11 3.99
CA LYS A 526 0.47 17.89 2.74
C LYS A 526 1.44 19.06 2.77
N LEU A 527 1.53 19.78 3.89
CA LEU A 527 2.54 20.82 4.11
C LEU A 527 3.95 20.24 4.05
N PHE A 528 4.16 19.04 4.59
CA PHE A 528 5.43 18.34 4.49
C PHE A 528 5.78 17.99 3.02
N GLU A 529 4.82 17.54 2.20
CA GLU A 529 5.01 17.33 0.76
C GLU A 529 5.31 18.64 0.00
N LEU A 530 4.68 19.76 0.38
CA LEU A 530 4.99 21.10 -0.16
C LEU A 530 6.42 21.54 0.19
N ARG A 531 6.82 21.44 1.46
CA ARG A 531 8.18 21.75 1.94
C ARG A 531 9.25 20.92 1.22
N THR A 532 9.08 19.60 1.21
CA THR A 532 10.15 18.67 0.79
C THR A 532 10.17 18.40 -0.72
N LYS A 533 9.06 18.59 -1.43
CA LYS A 533 8.94 18.23 -2.86
C LYS A 533 8.34 19.33 -3.73
N SER A 534 7.88 20.43 -3.14
CA SER A 534 7.12 21.49 -3.84
C SER A 534 5.96 20.90 -4.63
N ARG A 535 5.26 19.93 -4.01
CA ARG A 535 4.17 19.17 -4.64
C ARG A 535 2.87 19.99 -4.65
N ILE A 536 2.79 20.94 -5.57
CA ILE A 536 1.64 21.86 -5.66
C ILE A 536 0.59 21.27 -6.61
N PHE A 537 -0.65 21.13 -6.16
CA PHE A 537 -1.76 20.63 -6.98
C PHE A 537 -2.09 21.61 -8.11
N VAL A 538 -2.37 21.09 -9.31
CA VAL A 538 -2.78 21.87 -10.48
C VAL A 538 -4.19 21.44 -10.91
N PRO A 539 -5.24 22.22 -10.55
CA PRO A 539 -6.62 21.86 -10.88
C PRO A 539 -6.89 21.79 -12.39
N LYS A 540 -6.28 22.70 -13.16
CA LYS A 540 -6.37 22.76 -14.64
C LYS A 540 -5.30 21.90 -15.31
N GLY A 541 -5.18 20.66 -14.85
CA GLY A 541 -4.25 19.69 -15.39
C GLY A 541 -4.57 18.26 -14.96
N ARG A 542 -3.99 17.30 -15.68
CA ARG A 542 -4.07 15.86 -15.40
C ARG A 542 -2.73 15.20 -15.65
N SER A 543 -2.48 14.12 -14.92
CA SER A 543 -1.48 13.13 -15.32
C SER A 543 -2.15 12.10 -16.23
N MET A 544 -1.62 11.88 -17.43
CA MET A 544 -2.30 11.09 -18.46
C MET A 544 -1.36 10.08 -19.12
N ILE A 545 -1.87 8.88 -19.44
CA ILE A 545 -1.14 7.91 -20.28
C ILE A 545 -1.04 8.49 -21.70
N GLY A 546 0.14 8.35 -22.32
CA GLY A 546 0.32 8.69 -23.72
C GLY A 546 -0.36 7.68 -24.65
N CYS A 547 -1.03 8.19 -25.68
CA CYS A 547 -1.68 7.41 -26.73
C CYS A 547 -1.33 7.99 -28.11
N LEU A 548 -1.62 7.21 -29.15
CA LEU A 548 -1.36 7.58 -30.54
C LEU A 548 -2.68 7.81 -31.27
N ASP A 549 -2.73 8.85 -32.09
CA ASP A 549 -3.84 9.09 -33.01
C ASP A 549 -3.75 8.11 -34.19
N GLU A 550 -4.52 7.03 -34.13
CA GLU A 550 -4.64 6.06 -35.24
C GLU A 550 -5.48 6.59 -36.42
N THR A 551 -6.22 7.70 -36.24
CA THR A 551 -7.10 8.27 -37.28
C THR A 551 -6.35 9.14 -38.30
N LYS A 552 -5.15 9.63 -37.95
CA LYS A 552 -4.32 10.56 -38.76
C LYS A 552 -4.94 11.94 -38.92
N GLU A 553 -5.80 12.36 -37.99
CA GLU A 553 -6.41 13.69 -38.03
C GLU A 553 -5.51 14.74 -37.37
N LEU A 554 -4.74 14.37 -36.34
CA LEU A 554 -3.86 15.31 -35.65
C LEU A 554 -2.61 15.65 -36.48
N ASP A 555 -2.32 16.94 -36.59
CA ASP A 555 -1.08 17.44 -37.18
C ASP A 555 0.03 17.63 -36.15
N TYR A 556 1.26 17.79 -36.63
CA TYR A 556 2.42 18.00 -35.76
C TYR A 556 2.29 19.33 -34.99
N GLY A 557 2.43 19.28 -33.68
CA GLY A 557 2.16 20.39 -32.75
C GLY A 557 0.80 20.31 -32.08
N GLU A 558 -0.07 19.40 -32.49
CA GLU A 558 -1.40 19.21 -31.94
C GLU A 558 -1.50 17.98 -31.03
N VAL A 559 -2.49 17.97 -30.14
CA VAL A 559 -2.87 16.83 -29.29
C VAL A 559 -4.39 16.78 -29.15
N PHE A 560 -4.94 15.61 -28.83
CA PHE A 560 -6.35 15.49 -28.41
C PHE A 560 -6.41 15.16 -26.92
N LEU A 561 -7.35 15.83 -26.21
CA LEU A 561 -7.53 15.74 -24.76
C LEU A 561 -9.02 15.74 -24.42
N GLN A 562 -9.49 14.65 -23.81
CA GLN A 562 -10.82 14.57 -23.20
C GLN A 562 -10.70 14.00 -21.79
N ILE A 563 -11.35 14.64 -20.83
CA ILE A 563 -11.26 14.30 -19.40
C ILE A 563 -12.60 13.83 -18.86
N SER A 564 -12.56 12.94 -17.88
CA SER A 564 -13.73 12.60 -17.08
C SER A 564 -14.05 13.69 -16.04
N CYS A 565 -15.34 14.00 -15.87
CA CYS A 565 -15.83 14.92 -14.87
C CYS A 565 -16.05 14.17 -13.54
N SER A 566 -15.33 14.54 -12.49
CA SER A 566 -15.61 14.07 -11.13
C SER A 566 -16.75 14.91 -10.52
N GLY A 567 -17.74 14.24 -9.91
CA GLY A 567 -19.01 14.83 -9.45
C GLY A 567 -18.94 15.92 -8.36
N SER A 568 -17.75 16.34 -7.93
CA SER A 568 -17.55 17.42 -6.94
C SER A 568 -17.08 18.74 -7.57
N THR A 569 -16.65 18.74 -8.83
CA THR A 569 -15.97 19.89 -9.45
C THR A 569 -16.85 20.70 -10.43
N THR A 570 -18.12 20.38 -10.52
CA THR A 570 -19.08 20.89 -11.52
C THR A 570 -19.28 22.41 -11.50
N ASP A 571 -18.89 23.14 -10.45
CA ASP A 571 -19.16 24.58 -10.35
C ASP A 571 -17.98 25.53 -10.66
N ARG A 572 -16.74 25.04 -10.80
CA ARG A 572 -15.58 25.92 -11.06
C ARG A 572 -15.08 25.96 -12.51
N PHE A 573 -15.60 25.10 -13.39
CA PHE A 573 -15.08 24.93 -14.76
C PHE A 573 -15.88 25.62 -15.87
N LYS A 574 -16.92 26.40 -15.55
CA LYS A 574 -17.87 27.03 -16.51
C LYS A 574 -17.31 28.15 -17.41
N ALA A 575 -15.99 28.31 -17.55
CA ALA A 575 -15.39 29.53 -18.13
C ALA A 575 -14.48 29.32 -19.37
N PHE A 576 -14.42 28.15 -20.00
CA PHE A 576 -13.65 27.95 -21.23
C PHE A 576 -14.48 27.21 -22.27
N HIS A 577 -14.23 27.47 -23.56
CA HIS A 577 -14.94 26.87 -24.71
C HIS A 577 -14.88 25.33 -24.68
N SER A 578 -15.80 24.73 -23.93
CA SER A 578 -16.06 23.30 -23.87
C SER A 578 -17.32 23.00 -24.67
N THR A 579 -17.18 22.16 -25.70
CA THR A 579 -18.31 21.49 -26.33
C THR A 579 -18.72 20.34 -25.42
N GLU A 580 -19.90 20.41 -24.80
CA GLU A 580 -20.43 19.31 -23.99
C GLU A 580 -20.80 18.14 -24.90
N THR A 581 -20.11 17.02 -24.75
CA THR A 581 -20.51 15.72 -25.30
C THR A 581 -20.79 14.78 -24.13
N ASP A 582 -22.08 14.58 -23.86
CA ASP A 582 -22.64 13.81 -22.74
C ASP A 582 -22.23 14.32 -21.34
N HIS A 583 -23.12 14.24 -20.34
CA HIS A 583 -22.98 14.91 -19.02
C HIS A 583 -21.81 14.43 -18.11
N ARG A 584 -20.77 13.76 -18.65
CA ARG A 584 -19.69 13.10 -17.89
C ARG A 584 -18.27 13.35 -18.42
N THR A 585 -18.09 13.94 -19.59
CA THR A 585 -16.75 14.22 -20.13
C THR A 585 -16.62 15.64 -20.69
N THR A 586 -15.39 16.13 -20.79
CA THR A 586 -15.10 17.46 -21.33
C THR A 586 -13.89 17.40 -22.27
N VAL A 587 -14.05 17.91 -23.49
CA VAL A 587 -12.95 18.08 -24.44
C VAL A 587 -12.21 19.38 -24.12
N ILE A 588 -10.88 19.32 -24.08
CA ILE A 588 -10.02 20.47 -23.81
C ILE A 588 -9.46 20.99 -25.13
N THR A 589 -9.56 22.29 -25.36
CA THR A 589 -9.02 22.96 -26.56
C THR A 589 -8.12 24.13 -26.18
N GLY A 590 -7.21 24.51 -27.08
CA GLY A 590 -6.30 25.63 -26.90
C GLY A 590 -4.87 25.22 -26.54
N LYS A 591 -4.05 26.16 -26.08
CA LYS A 591 -2.64 25.87 -25.77
C LYS A 591 -2.54 25.05 -24.48
N VAL A 592 -1.67 24.04 -24.49
CA VAL A 592 -1.38 23.17 -23.35
C VAL A 592 0.12 22.99 -23.18
N ILE A 593 0.56 22.74 -21.95
CA ILE A 593 1.91 22.26 -21.68
C ILE A 593 1.89 20.76 -21.46
N VAL A 594 2.84 20.07 -22.09
CA VAL A 594 3.06 18.64 -21.95
C VAL A 594 4.51 18.41 -21.56
N ALA A 595 4.73 17.61 -20.51
CA ALA A 595 6.06 17.22 -20.06
C ALA A 595 6.00 15.81 -19.46
N LYS A 596 7.14 15.10 -19.46
CA LYS A 596 7.24 13.78 -18.82
C LYS A 596 8.20 13.86 -17.65
N ASN A 597 7.76 13.47 -16.46
CA ASN A 597 8.61 13.43 -15.27
C ASN A 597 9.37 12.10 -15.17
N PRO A 598 10.61 12.11 -14.67
CA PRO A 598 11.46 13.28 -14.41
C PRO A 598 11.93 13.95 -15.72
N CYS A 599 12.04 15.28 -15.71
CA CYS A 599 12.55 16.10 -16.82
C CYS A 599 13.57 17.11 -16.29
N LEU A 600 14.63 17.37 -17.04
CA LEU A 600 15.72 18.27 -16.63
C LEU A 600 16.12 19.27 -17.71
N HIS A 601 15.96 18.93 -18.99
CA HIS A 601 16.31 19.86 -20.06
C HIS A 601 15.15 20.82 -20.31
N PRO A 602 15.38 22.14 -20.48
CA PRO A 602 14.30 23.12 -20.72
C PRO A 602 13.41 22.78 -21.93
N GLY A 603 13.97 22.09 -22.94
CA GLY A 603 13.23 21.60 -24.11
C GLY A 603 12.29 20.42 -23.85
N ASP A 604 12.37 19.76 -22.68
CA ASP A 604 11.50 18.65 -22.27
C ASP A 604 10.05 19.09 -22.06
N VAL A 605 9.83 20.39 -21.80
CA VAL A 605 8.50 21.00 -21.67
C VAL A 605 8.06 21.48 -23.05
N ARG A 606 6.99 20.87 -23.57
CA ARG A 606 6.44 21.18 -24.90
C ARG A 606 5.18 22.01 -24.75
N ILE A 607 5.08 23.08 -25.54
CA ILE A 607 3.83 23.82 -25.73
C ILE A 607 3.18 23.25 -26.98
N LEU A 608 2.00 22.64 -26.81
CA LEU A 608 1.23 22.01 -27.88
C LEU A 608 -0.17 22.64 -27.94
N ARG A 609 -0.93 22.34 -28.99
CA ARG A 609 -2.30 22.80 -29.16
C ARG A 609 -3.28 21.63 -29.03
N ALA A 610 -4.13 21.68 -28.02
CA ALA A 610 -5.25 20.76 -27.90
C ALA A 610 -6.35 21.15 -28.92
N VAL A 611 -6.78 20.18 -29.72
CA VAL A 611 -7.80 20.34 -30.78
C VAL A 611 -8.91 19.32 -30.60
N ASP A 612 -10.13 19.70 -30.97
CA ASP A 612 -11.29 18.82 -30.90
C ASP A 612 -11.41 17.99 -32.19
N ILE A 613 -11.28 16.68 -32.06
CA ILE A 613 -11.41 15.70 -33.15
C ILE A 613 -12.54 14.72 -32.79
N PRO A 614 -13.71 14.80 -33.46
CA PRO A 614 -14.85 13.94 -33.15
C PRO A 614 -14.57 12.44 -33.20
N LEU A 615 -13.69 12.01 -34.12
CA LEU A 615 -13.29 10.60 -34.23
C LEU A 615 -12.55 10.08 -32.99
N LEU A 616 -11.94 10.97 -32.20
CA LEU A 616 -11.18 10.65 -30.99
C LEU A 616 -11.99 10.79 -29.70
N HIS A 617 -13.29 11.11 -29.75
CA HIS A 617 -14.13 11.31 -28.54
C HIS A 617 -14.26 10.07 -27.63
N HIS A 618 -13.86 8.90 -28.12
CA HIS A 618 -13.78 7.66 -27.33
C HIS A 618 -12.52 7.59 -26.44
N MET A 619 -11.56 8.50 -26.64
CA MET A 619 -10.28 8.55 -25.92
C MET A 619 -10.37 9.48 -24.71
N VAL A 620 -10.59 8.91 -23.53
CA VAL A 620 -10.81 9.64 -22.27
C VAL A 620 -9.69 9.36 -21.27
N ASP A 621 -9.28 10.41 -20.55
CA ASP A 621 -8.22 10.38 -19.52
C ASP A 621 -6.85 9.88 -20.05
N CYS A 622 -6.56 10.18 -21.31
CA CYS A 622 -5.27 9.95 -21.97
C CYS A 622 -4.92 11.15 -22.86
N VAL A 623 -3.63 11.34 -23.14
CA VAL A 623 -3.16 12.35 -24.10
C VAL A 623 -2.85 11.67 -25.42
N VAL A 624 -3.54 12.08 -26.48
CA VAL A 624 -3.38 11.48 -27.81
C VAL A 624 -2.44 12.35 -28.64
N PHE A 625 -1.34 11.76 -29.09
CA PHE A 625 -0.30 12.40 -29.89
C PHE A 625 -0.45 12.09 -31.38
N PRO A 626 -0.03 13.01 -32.28
CA PRO A 626 -0.09 12.82 -33.71
C PRO A 626 0.92 11.75 -34.15
N GLN A 627 0.54 10.99 -35.16
CA GLN A 627 1.45 10.08 -35.86
C GLN A 627 2.21 10.76 -37.03
N LYS A 628 2.02 12.07 -37.22
CA LYS A 628 2.66 12.88 -38.26
C LYS A 628 3.70 13.82 -37.65
N GLY A 629 4.75 14.11 -38.42
CA GLY A 629 5.68 15.19 -38.13
C GLY A 629 7.15 14.82 -38.30
N ARG A 630 8.01 15.74 -37.90
CA ARG A 630 9.48 15.57 -37.97
C ARG A 630 10.04 14.69 -36.85
N ARG A 631 9.39 14.69 -35.68
CA ARG A 631 9.82 13.99 -34.47
C ARG A 631 8.60 13.71 -33.58
N PRO A 632 8.47 12.53 -32.94
CA PRO A 632 7.34 12.25 -32.06
C PRO A 632 7.37 13.13 -30.81
N HIS A 633 6.24 13.76 -30.44
CA HIS A 633 6.15 14.57 -29.21
C HIS A 633 6.49 13.79 -27.92
N PRO A 634 6.14 12.49 -27.77
CA PRO A 634 6.69 11.65 -26.69
C PRO A 634 8.20 11.74 -26.59
N ASN A 635 8.91 11.55 -27.71
CA ASN A 635 10.36 11.60 -27.74
C ASN A 635 10.92 13.00 -27.44
N GLU A 636 10.20 14.07 -27.79
CA GLU A 636 10.55 15.44 -27.41
C GLU A 636 10.41 15.70 -25.90
N CYS A 637 9.61 14.89 -25.19
CA CYS A 637 9.38 14.98 -23.75
C CYS A 637 10.32 14.01 -23.00
N SER A 638 11.58 14.40 -22.78
CA SER A 638 12.55 13.59 -22.03
C SER A 638 12.83 12.20 -22.64
N GLY A 639 12.79 12.07 -23.98
CA GLY A 639 13.08 10.82 -24.68
C GLY A 639 12.04 9.72 -24.42
N SER A 640 10.81 10.12 -24.09
CA SER A 640 9.72 9.21 -23.73
C SER A 640 9.18 8.41 -24.92
N ASP A 641 8.56 7.28 -24.61
CA ASP A 641 7.86 6.40 -25.55
C ASP A 641 6.39 6.23 -25.12
N LEU A 642 5.64 5.37 -25.82
CA LEU A 642 4.23 5.09 -25.51
C LEU A 642 4.06 3.73 -24.81
N ASP A 643 5.06 3.26 -24.05
CA ASP A 643 5.04 1.94 -23.39
C ASP A 643 4.38 1.92 -21.98
N GLY A 644 3.83 3.08 -21.60
CA GLY A 644 3.08 3.34 -20.38
C GLY A 644 3.54 4.58 -19.62
N ASP A 645 4.31 5.46 -20.26
CA ASP A 645 4.71 6.74 -19.69
C ASP A 645 3.50 7.64 -19.40
N ILE A 646 3.60 8.35 -18.28
CA ILE A 646 2.59 9.28 -17.78
C ILE A 646 3.08 10.71 -17.98
N TYR A 647 2.28 11.50 -18.68
CA TYR A 647 2.58 12.89 -19.01
C TYR A 647 1.88 13.84 -18.05
N PHE A 648 2.61 14.85 -17.59
CA PHE A 648 2.05 16.05 -17.01
C PHE A 648 1.42 16.87 -18.14
N VAL A 649 0.10 17.06 -18.10
CA VAL A 649 -0.63 17.88 -19.07
C VAL A 649 -1.38 18.97 -18.30
N SER A 650 -1.16 20.24 -18.68
CA SER A 650 -1.85 21.37 -18.06
C SER A 650 -2.30 22.38 -19.12
N TRP A 651 -3.55 22.82 -19.00
CA TRP A 651 -4.16 23.88 -19.80
C TRP A 651 -4.34 25.16 -18.98
N ASP A 652 -3.68 25.25 -17.82
CA ASP A 652 -3.59 26.48 -17.06
C ASP A 652 -2.76 27.53 -17.81
N THR A 653 -3.42 28.58 -18.29
CA THR A 653 -2.79 29.65 -19.07
C THR A 653 -1.65 30.35 -18.34
N GLN A 654 -1.64 30.35 -17.01
CA GLN A 654 -0.59 30.98 -16.20
C GLN A 654 0.68 30.10 -16.11
N LEU A 655 0.57 28.80 -16.40
CA LEU A 655 1.69 27.87 -16.43
C LEU A 655 2.27 27.70 -17.84
N ILE A 656 1.63 28.25 -18.88
CA ILE A 656 2.14 28.17 -20.25
C ILE A 656 3.31 29.15 -20.37
N PRO A 657 4.54 28.66 -20.60
CA PRO A 657 5.69 29.54 -20.69
C PRO A 657 5.63 30.42 -21.95
N PRO A 658 6.17 31.65 -21.91
CA PRO A 658 6.20 32.55 -23.06
C PRO A 658 7.19 32.10 -24.16
N ARG A 659 8.17 31.25 -23.82
CA ARG A 659 9.19 30.75 -24.74
C ARG A 659 9.27 29.23 -24.73
N GLN A 660 9.76 28.67 -25.82
CA GLN A 660 10.00 27.23 -25.97
C GLN A 660 11.42 27.00 -26.50
N VAL A 661 12.09 26.00 -25.94
CA VAL A 661 13.45 25.60 -26.33
C VAL A 661 13.37 24.32 -27.17
N PRO A 662 14.26 24.12 -28.16
CA PRO A 662 14.36 22.84 -28.86
C PRO A 662 14.58 21.68 -27.88
N PRO A 663 13.93 20.53 -28.09
CA PRO A 663 14.15 19.35 -27.25
C PRO A 663 15.59 18.83 -27.41
N MET A 664 16.11 18.20 -26.36
CA MET A 664 17.44 17.56 -26.43
C MET A 664 17.40 16.36 -27.39
N GLU A 665 18.53 16.01 -27.99
CA GLU A 665 18.67 14.75 -28.70
C GLU A 665 18.97 13.62 -27.70
N TYR A 666 18.04 12.66 -27.55
CA TYR A 666 18.20 11.51 -26.66
C TYR A 666 18.81 10.35 -27.44
N ILE A 667 20.10 10.46 -27.70
CA ILE A 667 20.85 9.41 -28.38
C ILE A 667 21.14 8.30 -27.36
N ALA A 668 20.69 7.08 -27.64
CA ALA A 668 20.97 5.93 -26.80
C ALA A 668 22.49 5.71 -26.70
N ALA A 669 22.99 5.50 -25.49
CA ALA A 669 24.40 5.17 -25.28
C ALA A 669 24.73 3.84 -25.98
N PRO A 670 25.89 3.72 -26.65
CA PRO A 670 26.28 2.49 -27.33
C PRO A 670 26.41 1.36 -26.31
N SER A 671 25.51 0.37 -26.39
CA SER A 671 25.49 -0.76 -25.49
C SER A 671 26.61 -1.74 -25.80
N LYS A 672 27.33 -2.20 -24.78
CA LYS A 672 28.31 -3.29 -24.94
C LYS A 672 27.58 -4.62 -25.18
N THR A 673 27.86 -5.30 -26.28
CA THR A 673 27.34 -6.64 -26.58
C THR A 673 28.42 -7.67 -26.33
N GLN A 674 28.06 -8.77 -25.68
CA GLN A 674 28.94 -9.92 -25.54
C GLN A 674 29.03 -10.70 -26.85
N ASP A 675 30.14 -11.41 -27.03
CA ASP A 675 30.39 -12.37 -28.11
C ASP A 675 29.79 -13.76 -27.81
N HIS A 676 29.32 -13.99 -26.59
CA HIS A 676 28.74 -15.26 -26.11
C HIS A 676 27.31 -15.06 -25.55
N ASP A 677 26.68 -16.17 -25.15
CA ASP A 677 25.35 -16.14 -24.52
C ASP A 677 25.48 -15.60 -23.09
N VAL A 678 24.63 -14.63 -22.71
CA VAL A 678 24.67 -14.04 -21.36
C VAL A 678 24.45 -15.10 -20.29
N THR A 679 25.35 -15.15 -19.32
CA THR A 679 25.31 -16.07 -18.18
C THR A 679 24.59 -15.44 -16.97
N ILE A 680 24.11 -16.27 -16.04
CA ILE A 680 23.45 -15.77 -14.82
C ILE A 680 24.47 -15.14 -13.87
N GLU A 681 25.71 -15.61 -13.90
CA GLU A 681 26.83 -15.09 -13.13
C GLU A 681 27.15 -13.64 -13.53
N GLU A 682 27.10 -13.32 -14.84
CA GLU A 682 27.21 -11.95 -15.35
C GLU A 682 26.03 -11.08 -14.90
N VAL A 683 24.81 -11.62 -14.85
CA VAL A 683 23.62 -10.89 -14.36
C VAL A 683 23.74 -10.57 -12.87
N GLN A 684 24.25 -11.51 -12.07
CA GLN A 684 24.52 -11.30 -10.64
C GLN A 684 25.61 -10.25 -10.42
N GLU A 685 26.68 -10.30 -11.20
CA GLU A 685 27.74 -9.28 -11.15
C GLU A 685 27.24 -7.91 -11.61
N TYR A 686 26.42 -7.86 -12.65
CA TYR A 686 25.76 -6.64 -13.11
C TYR A 686 24.90 -6.02 -12.00
N PHE A 687 24.14 -6.82 -11.25
CA PHE A 687 23.35 -6.33 -10.12
C PHE A 687 24.22 -5.62 -9.08
N THR A 688 25.34 -6.22 -8.67
CA THR A 688 26.23 -5.59 -7.68
C THR A 688 26.94 -4.34 -8.24
N ASN A 689 27.37 -4.39 -9.51
CA ASN A 689 27.96 -3.23 -10.20
C ASN A 689 26.96 -2.08 -10.37
N TYR A 690 25.67 -2.38 -10.55
CA TYR A 690 24.62 -1.36 -10.62
C TYR A 690 24.54 -0.55 -9.33
N ILE A 691 24.64 -1.19 -8.16
CA ILE A 691 24.58 -0.49 -6.86
C ILE A 691 25.72 0.51 -6.71
N ILE A 692 26.92 0.19 -7.21
CA ILE A 692 28.07 1.11 -7.21
C ILE A 692 27.81 2.30 -8.12
N ASN A 693 27.25 2.06 -9.30
CA ASN A 693 27.20 3.05 -10.37
C ASN A 693 25.85 3.78 -10.49
N ASP A 694 24.93 3.59 -9.55
CA ASP A 694 23.65 4.30 -9.51
C ASP A 694 23.85 5.78 -9.15
N SER A 695 24.01 6.61 -10.17
CA SER A 695 24.22 8.05 -10.05
C SER A 695 22.95 8.88 -10.33
N LEU A 696 21.81 8.26 -10.59
CA LEU A 696 20.57 8.94 -11.02
C LEU A 696 20.12 10.03 -10.02
N GLY A 697 20.08 9.68 -8.73
CA GLY A 697 19.70 10.61 -7.67
C GLY A 697 20.75 11.70 -7.43
N ILE A 698 22.04 11.40 -7.66
CA ILE A 698 23.14 12.36 -7.52
C ILE A 698 23.03 13.42 -8.62
N ILE A 699 22.83 13.00 -9.88
CA ILE A 699 22.68 13.88 -11.03
C ILE A 699 21.44 14.78 -10.88
N ALA A 700 20.29 14.22 -10.47
CA ALA A 700 19.06 15.01 -10.27
C ALA A 700 19.22 16.08 -9.17
N ASN A 701 19.90 15.73 -8.07
CA ASN A 701 20.19 16.69 -7.01
C ASN A 701 21.18 17.76 -7.48
N ALA A 702 22.25 17.36 -8.18
CA ALA A 702 23.22 18.30 -8.74
C ALA A 702 22.54 19.30 -9.68
N HIS A 703 21.69 18.81 -10.59
CA HIS A 703 20.94 19.67 -11.50
C HIS A 703 20.07 20.68 -10.75
N THR A 704 19.39 20.23 -9.70
CA THR A 704 18.55 21.11 -8.86
C THR A 704 19.39 22.23 -8.22
N VAL A 705 20.62 21.92 -7.76
CA VAL A 705 21.51 22.92 -7.16
C VAL A 705 22.08 23.89 -8.19
N PHE A 706 22.60 23.39 -9.31
CA PHE A 706 23.16 24.26 -10.36
C PHE A 706 22.08 25.15 -10.98
N ALA A 707 20.88 24.62 -11.22
CA ALA A 707 19.78 25.42 -11.76
C ALA A 707 19.28 26.50 -10.78
N ASP A 708 19.52 26.35 -9.48
CA ASP A 708 19.21 27.37 -8.48
C ASP A 708 20.30 28.45 -8.37
N LYS A 709 21.58 28.06 -8.47
CA LYS A 709 22.73 28.98 -8.37
C LYS A 709 22.96 29.81 -9.62
N GLU A 710 22.83 29.18 -10.79
CA GLU A 710 23.26 29.78 -12.05
C GLU A 710 22.25 30.82 -12.57
N PRO A 711 22.70 31.98 -13.09
CA PRO A 711 21.80 33.01 -13.62
C PRO A 711 20.89 32.51 -14.76
N LEU A 712 21.41 31.59 -15.59
CA LEU A 712 20.68 30.98 -16.70
C LEU A 712 19.80 29.79 -16.27
N LYS A 713 19.75 29.47 -14.97
CA LYS A 713 18.96 28.38 -14.40
C LYS A 713 19.22 27.05 -15.12
N ALA A 714 18.19 26.34 -15.57
CA ALA A 714 18.34 25.07 -16.29
C ALA A 714 18.91 25.21 -17.73
N CYS A 715 19.09 26.44 -18.24
CA CYS A 715 19.79 26.69 -19.50
C CYS A 715 21.31 26.82 -19.34
N SER A 716 21.87 26.75 -18.14
CA SER A 716 23.31 26.83 -17.92
C SER A 716 24.04 25.58 -18.44
N ASP A 717 25.29 25.73 -18.88
CA ASP A 717 26.09 24.61 -19.41
C ASP A 717 26.19 23.42 -18.42
N PRO A 718 26.39 23.63 -17.10
CA PRO A 718 26.33 22.54 -16.13
C PRO A 718 25.00 21.78 -16.13
N CYS A 719 23.87 22.48 -16.22
CA CYS A 719 22.54 21.88 -16.21
C CYS A 719 22.27 21.08 -17.49
N ILE A 720 22.67 21.61 -18.65
CA ILE A 720 22.53 20.91 -19.94
C ILE A 720 23.35 19.62 -19.95
N GLU A 721 24.59 19.66 -19.45
CA GLU A 721 25.43 18.46 -19.36
C GLU A 721 24.88 17.46 -18.34
N LEU A 722 24.37 17.92 -17.19
CA LEU A 722 23.69 17.07 -16.22
C LEU A 722 22.43 16.42 -16.81
N ALA A 723 21.67 17.12 -17.66
CA ALA A 723 20.50 16.56 -18.34
C ALA A 723 20.89 15.44 -19.32
N ARG A 724 22.02 15.57 -20.04
CA ARG A 724 22.57 14.50 -20.88
C ARG A 724 23.00 13.28 -20.04
N LEU A 725 23.76 13.51 -18.97
CA LEU A 725 24.18 12.44 -18.05
C LEU A 725 22.99 11.75 -17.39
N PHE A 726 21.93 12.51 -17.09
CA PHE A 726 20.70 11.96 -16.54
C PHE A 726 20.00 11.02 -17.52
N SER A 727 19.94 11.37 -18.81
CA SER A 727 19.42 10.48 -19.86
C SER A 727 20.20 9.16 -19.91
N ILE A 728 21.54 9.21 -19.82
CA ILE A 728 22.38 8.01 -19.78
C ILE A 728 22.08 7.18 -18.52
N ALA A 729 21.93 7.83 -17.36
CA ALA A 729 21.64 7.17 -16.09
C ALA A 729 20.26 6.49 -16.07
N VAL A 730 19.24 7.08 -16.72
CA VAL A 730 17.89 6.48 -16.84
C VAL A 730 17.94 5.18 -17.65
N ASP A 731 18.78 5.13 -18.68
CA ASP A 731 18.93 3.95 -19.54
C ASP A 731 19.98 2.95 -19.04
N PHE A 732 20.79 3.29 -18.04
CA PHE A 732 21.78 2.39 -17.43
C PHE A 732 21.22 0.99 -17.05
N PRO A 733 20.00 0.85 -16.47
CA PRO A 733 19.35 -0.45 -16.22
C PRO A 733 19.18 -1.33 -17.46
N LYS A 734 19.16 -0.75 -18.66
CA LYS A 734 18.91 -1.44 -19.94
C LYS A 734 20.14 -1.51 -20.84
N THR A 735 21.05 -0.54 -20.75
CA THR A 735 22.24 -0.44 -21.62
C THR A 735 23.49 -1.01 -20.95
N GLY A 736 23.55 -0.98 -19.62
CA GLY A 736 24.73 -1.34 -18.83
C GLY A 736 25.84 -0.30 -18.86
N VAL A 737 25.58 0.90 -19.40
CA VAL A 737 26.54 2.02 -19.45
C VAL A 737 26.26 2.99 -18.30
N PRO A 738 27.17 3.13 -17.31
CA PRO A 738 26.96 4.04 -16.19
C PRO A 738 27.22 5.49 -16.59
N ALA A 739 26.47 6.42 -16.00
CA ALA A 739 26.73 7.85 -16.16
C ALA A 739 27.79 8.31 -15.14
N VAL A 740 28.94 8.77 -15.65
CA VAL A 740 30.05 9.26 -14.84
C VAL A 740 29.90 10.78 -14.67
N VAL A 741 29.74 11.23 -13.42
CA VAL A 741 29.64 12.66 -13.11
C VAL A 741 31.05 13.26 -13.02
N PRO A 742 31.42 14.23 -13.86
CA PRO A 742 32.74 14.86 -13.82
C PRO A 742 32.88 15.75 -12.57
N ASN A 743 34.12 15.95 -12.13
CA ASN A 743 34.43 16.64 -10.85
C ASN A 743 33.90 18.08 -10.78
N ASN A 744 33.79 18.80 -11.91
CA ASN A 744 33.22 20.15 -11.96
C ASN A 744 31.70 20.18 -11.73
N LEU A 745 31.01 19.04 -11.89
CA LEU A 745 29.57 18.89 -11.64
C LEU A 745 29.26 18.28 -10.26
N VAL A 746 30.28 18.12 -9.41
CA VAL A 746 30.13 17.66 -8.03
C VAL A 746 29.76 18.83 -7.12
N VAL A 747 28.58 18.76 -6.51
CA VAL A 747 28.08 19.81 -5.61
C VAL A 747 28.76 19.75 -4.24
N ARG A 748 29.32 20.89 -3.82
CA ARG A 748 29.93 21.08 -2.49
C ARG A 748 28.99 21.73 -1.48
N GLU A 749 28.20 22.68 -1.94
CA GLU A 749 27.30 23.51 -1.12
C GLU A 749 25.87 23.43 -1.67
N TYR A 750 24.90 23.21 -0.78
CA TYR A 750 23.50 22.89 -1.12
C TYR A 750 22.54 24.03 -0.73
N PRO A 751 21.42 24.22 -1.45
CA PRO A 751 20.43 25.22 -1.05
C PRO A 751 19.70 24.82 0.23
N ASP A 752 19.25 25.81 0.99
CA ASP A 752 18.49 25.69 2.24
C ASP A 752 17.30 24.73 2.14
N PHE A 753 16.54 24.78 1.04
CA PHE A 753 15.37 23.93 0.82
C PHE A 753 15.67 22.41 0.67
N MET A 754 16.94 22.02 0.56
CA MET A 754 17.35 20.60 0.52
C MET A 754 17.69 20.03 1.91
N GLU A 755 17.77 20.88 2.94
CA GLU A 755 17.88 20.48 4.35
C GLU A 755 19.03 19.50 4.65
N LYS A 756 20.19 19.70 4.03
CA LYS A 756 21.38 18.86 4.23
C LYS A 756 22.13 19.25 5.51
N THR A 757 21.81 18.61 6.63
CA THR A 757 22.40 18.94 7.96
C THR A 757 23.91 18.77 8.06
N ASN A 758 24.50 17.85 7.28
CA ASN A 758 25.92 17.51 7.37
C ASN A 758 26.75 18.14 6.22
N ARG A 759 26.22 19.17 5.55
CA ARG A 759 26.87 19.83 4.41
C ARG A 759 26.73 21.35 4.54
N GLU A 760 27.61 22.08 3.86
CA GLU A 760 27.49 23.54 3.74
C GLU A 760 26.20 23.90 2.98
N THR A 761 25.52 24.96 3.44
CA THR A 761 24.24 25.39 2.86
C THR A 761 24.18 26.90 2.63
N TYR A 762 23.45 27.32 1.59
CA TYR A 762 23.15 28.73 1.28
C TYR A 762 21.65 28.98 1.17
N VAL A 763 21.23 30.22 1.39
CA VAL A 763 19.83 30.64 1.21
C VAL A 763 19.54 30.81 -0.28
N SER A 764 18.70 29.93 -0.85
CA SER A 764 18.30 30.00 -2.27
C SER A 764 17.53 31.29 -2.54
N LYS A 765 17.90 32.01 -3.61
CA LYS A 765 17.14 33.18 -4.10
C LYS A 765 16.07 32.79 -5.13
N GLY A 766 16.10 31.56 -5.62
CA GLY A 766 15.16 31.03 -6.61
C GLY A 766 13.77 30.76 -6.04
N VAL A 767 12.82 30.52 -6.94
CA VAL A 767 11.42 30.25 -6.60
C VAL A 767 11.25 29.09 -5.62
N ILE A 768 12.03 28.02 -5.76
CA ILE A 768 11.93 26.86 -4.85
C ILE A 768 12.31 27.26 -3.42
N GLY A 769 13.37 28.06 -3.24
CA GLY A 769 13.75 28.60 -1.93
C GLY A 769 12.65 29.49 -1.33
N LYS A 770 12.02 30.36 -2.13
CA LYS A 770 10.90 31.19 -1.69
C LYS A 770 9.71 30.33 -1.24
N LEU A 771 9.33 29.34 -2.04
CA LEU A 771 8.24 28.41 -1.74
C LEU A 771 8.52 27.61 -0.46
N PHE A 772 9.75 27.12 -0.30
CA PHE A 772 10.17 26.41 0.90
C PHE A 772 10.04 27.27 2.16
N ARG A 773 10.60 28.50 2.15
CA ARG A 773 10.53 29.41 3.29
C ARG A 773 9.10 29.84 3.60
N ALA A 774 8.27 30.08 2.58
CA ALA A 774 6.85 30.39 2.78
C ALA A 774 6.08 29.29 3.55
N VAL A 775 6.47 28.02 3.41
CA VAL A 775 5.89 26.92 4.21
C VAL A 775 6.57 26.82 5.58
N VAL A 776 7.90 26.93 5.63
CA VAL A 776 8.67 26.83 6.88
C VAL A 776 8.28 27.94 7.86
N ASP A 777 8.10 29.18 7.41
CA ASP A 777 7.72 30.31 8.26
C ASP A 777 6.32 30.16 8.87
N GLN A 778 5.47 29.34 8.25
CA GLN A 778 4.15 29.02 8.77
C GLN A 778 4.18 27.87 9.78
N MET A 779 5.14 26.94 9.68
CA MET A 779 5.23 25.80 10.59
C MET A 779 5.37 26.18 12.09
N PRO A 780 6.14 27.22 12.50
CA PRO A 780 6.19 27.69 13.89
C PRO A 780 4.85 28.17 14.46
N ARG A 781 3.90 28.59 13.61
CA ARG A 781 2.57 29.06 14.07
C ARG A 781 1.64 27.91 14.47
N PHE A 782 1.99 26.69 14.11
CA PHE A 782 1.20 25.50 14.35
C PHE A 782 2.13 24.45 14.95
N GLY A 783 2.33 24.55 16.26
CA GLY A 783 3.14 23.59 17.03
C GLY A 783 2.71 22.14 16.81
N PRO A 784 3.41 21.15 17.41
CA PRO A 784 2.97 19.76 17.37
C PRO A 784 1.46 19.69 17.66
N VAL A 785 0.72 18.88 16.87
CA VAL A 785 -0.74 18.65 17.00
C VAL A 785 -1.08 18.84 18.47
N ALA A 786 -1.85 19.90 18.78
CA ALA A 786 -2.03 20.34 20.15
C ALA A 786 -2.36 19.10 21.00
N SER A 787 -1.49 18.76 21.94
CA SER A 787 -1.66 17.54 22.72
C SER A 787 -3.06 17.56 23.31
N PHE A 788 -3.85 16.52 23.06
CA PHE A 788 -5.22 16.45 23.58
C PHE A 788 -5.18 16.55 25.10
N THR A 789 -5.51 17.73 25.63
CA THR A 789 -5.34 18.01 27.06
C THR A 789 -6.51 17.47 27.86
N ARG A 790 -6.34 17.36 29.17
CA ARG A 790 -7.42 16.98 30.08
C ARG A 790 -8.60 17.95 30.00
N GLU A 791 -8.34 19.24 29.77
CA GLU A 791 -9.36 20.26 29.58
C GLU A 791 -10.11 20.07 28.26
N ALA A 792 -9.40 19.73 27.18
CA ALA A 792 -10.02 19.39 25.90
C ALA A 792 -10.91 18.14 26.02
N ALA A 793 -10.45 17.11 26.72
CA ALA A 793 -11.23 15.92 27.02
C ALA A 793 -12.53 16.24 27.78
N ARG A 794 -12.46 17.12 28.80
CA ARG A 794 -13.65 17.55 29.56
C ARG A 794 -14.64 18.35 28.71
N ARG A 795 -14.16 19.18 27.77
CA ARG A 795 -15.02 19.99 26.89
C ARG A 795 -15.67 19.17 25.79
N SER A 796 -15.00 18.11 25.35
CA SER A 796 -15.43 17.24 24.25
C SER A 796 -16.13 15.99 24.76
N TYR A 797 -16.41 15.92 26.06
CA TYR A 797 -17.11 14.81 26.67
C TYR A 797 -18.57 14.83 26.20
N ASP A 798 -18.93 13.81 25.44
CA ASP A 798 -20.27 13.67 24.89
C ASP A 798 -21.21 13.07 25.95
N ARG A 799 -22.07 13.91 26.51
CA ARG A 799 -23.04 13.49 27.52
C ARG A 799 -24.17 12.63 26.94
N ASP A 800 -24.37 12.66 25.63
CA ASP A 800 -25.38 11.80 24.99
C ASP A 800 -24.91 10.33 24.98
N LEU A 801 -23.62 10.08 25.25
CA LEU A 801 -23.06 8.75 25.43
C LEU A 801 -23.06 8.28 26.89
N GLU A 802 -23.49 9.12 27.85
CA GLU A 802 -23.71 8.68 29.24
C GLU A 802 -24.95 7.78 29.28
N VAL A 803 -24.77 6.56 29.77
CA VAL A 803 -25.85 5.61 30.05
C VAL A 803 -25.84 5.28 31.54
N ASP A 804 -27.02 5.09 32.13
CA ASP A 804 -27.14 4.76 33.55
C ASP A 804 -26.33 3.50 33.89
N GLY A 805 -25.47 3.59 34.92
CA GLY A 805 -24.58 2.50 35.33
C GLY A 805 -23.24 2.43 34.59
N TYR A 806 -22.90 3.42 33.76
CA TYR A 806 -21.60 3.45 33.07
C TYR A 806 -20.40 3.45 34.04
N GLU A 807 -20.58 3.91 35.28
CA GLU A 807 -19.52 3.95 36.30
C GLU A 807 -18.96 2.57 36.62
N ASP A 808 -19.79 1.53 36.52
CA ASP A 808 -19.40 0.13 36.79
C ASP A 808 -18.44 -0.41 35.73
N PHE A 809 -18.38 0.21 34.55
CA PHE A 809 -17.54 -0.21 33.42
C PHE A 809 -16.25 0.62 33.27
N LEU A 810 -15.98 1.59 34.16
CA LEU A 810 -14.84 2.50 34.02
C LEU A 810 -13.48 1.80 34.10
N ASP A 811 -13.34 0.82 35.02
CA ASP A 811 -12.09 0.06 35.17
C ASP A 811 -11.82 -0.82 33.93
N ASP A 812 -12.88 -1.34 33.31
CA ASP A 812 -12.79 -2.14 32.09
C ASP A 812 -12.44 -1.29 30.88
N ALA A 813 -13.10 -0.14 30.74
CA ALA A 813 -12.79 0.83 29.70
C ALA A 813 -11.33 1.30 29.80
N ALA A 814 -10.83 1.54 31.01
CA ALA A 814 -9.42 1.88 31.24
C ALA A 814 -8.47 0.76 30.80
N TRP A 815 -8.77 -0.50 31.17
CA TRP A 815 -7.94 -1.64 30.76
C TRP A 815 -7.94 -1.88 29.24
N LEU A 816 -9.11 -1.74 28.59
CA LEU A 816 -9.24 -1.85 27.14
C LEU A 816 -8.43 -0.76 26.43
N LYS A 817 -8.48 0.47 26.95
CA LYS A 817 -7.69 1.59 26.43
C LYS A 817 -6.19 1.35 26.59
N GLU A 818 -5.73 0.89 27.76
CA GLU A 818 -4.32 0.54 27.98
C GLU A 818 -3.83 -0.57 27.03
N SER A 819 -4.67 -1.59 26.80
CA SER A 819 -4.37 -2.69 25.88
C SER A 819 -4.28 -2.21 24.43
N TYR A 820 -5.17 -1.30 24.03
CA TYR A 820 -5.11 -0.65 22.73
C TYR A 820 -3.82 0.17 22.56
N ASP A 821 -3.51 1.02 23.55
CA ASP A 821 -2.34 1.91 23.51
C ASP A 821 -1.04 1.12 23.44
N PHE A 822 -0.93 0.01 24.18
CA PHE A 822 0.23 -0.87 24.12
C PHE A 822 0.44 -1.46 22.71
N ARG A 823 -0.64 -1.96 22.08
CA ARG A 823 -0.53 -2.56 20.74
C ARG A 823 -0.30 -1.51 19.65
N LEU A 824 -0.98 -0.38 19.75
CA LEU A 824 -0.78 0.74 18.84
C LEU A 824 0.65 1.27 18.94
N GLY A 825 1.18 1.41 20.16
CA GLY A 825 2.57 1.81 20.42
C GLY A 825 3.59 0.88 19.75
N ASN A 826 3.39 -0.44 19.83
CA ASN A 826 4.27 -1.40 19.14
C ASN A 826 4.23 -1.24 17.62
N LEU A 827 3.04 -1.00 17.04
CA LEU A 827 2.93 -0.74 15.60
C LEU A 827 3.59 0.59 15.23
N MET A 828 3.40 1.63 16.04
CA MET A 828 4.03 2.93 15.85
C MET A 828 5.54 2.82 15.89
N GLU A 829 6.12 2.08 16.84
CA GLU A 829 7.57 1.86 16.92
C GLU A 829 8.09 1.06 15.72
N HIS A 830 7.37 0.02 15.31
CA HIS A 830 7.72 -0.81 14.15
C HIS A 830 7.78 0.01 12.87
N TYR A 831 6.78 0.87 12.63
CA TYR A 831 6.72 1.74 11.45
C TYR A 831 7.38 3.11 11.64
N GLY A 832 7.95 3.40 12.80
CA GLY A 832 8.57 4.68 13.15
C GLY A 832 7.63 5.89 13.08
N MET A 833 6.36 5.71 13.44
CA MET A 833 5.37 6.78 13.56
C MET A 833 5.31 7.32 14.98
N THR A 834 5.05 8.61 15.13
CA THR A 834 5.23 9.33 16.40
C THR A 834 3.93 9.54 17.17
N ASN A 835 2.78 9.50 16.49
CA ASN A 835 1.47 9.67 17.11
C ASN A 835 0.40 8.79 16.45
N GLU A 836 -0.73 8.63 17.15
CA GLU A 836 -1.88 7.82 16.70
C GLU A 836 -2.45 8.29 15.36
N ALA A 837 -2.56 9.61 15.16
CA ALA A 837 -3.14 10.16 13.94
C ALA A 837 -2.30 9.82 12.70
N GLU A 838 -0.98 9.84 12.79
CA GLU A 838 -0.06 9.46 11.71
C GLU A 838 -0.29 8.01 11.25
N ILE A 839 -0.43 7.10 12.21
CA ILE A 839 -0.61 5.67 11.92
C ILE A 839 -2.02 5.36 11.41
N LEU A 840 -3.04 5.99 11.97
CA LEU A 840 -4.41 5.87 11.45
C LEU A 840 -4.56 6.46 10.04
N ALA A 841 -3.88 7.57 9.75
CA ALA A 841 -3.84 8.19 8.42
C ALA A 841 -2.90 7.46 7.44
N GLY A 842 -2.03 6.57 7.93
CA GLY A 842 -0.98 5.91 7.15
C GLY A 842 0.00 6.89 6.50
N SER A 843 0.18 8.07 7.11
CA SER A 843 0.93 9.19 6.54
C SER A 843 1.76 9.86 7.63
N PRO A 844 3.09 9.64 7.68
CA PRO A 844 3.92 10.33 8.65
C PRO A 844 4.01 11.82 8.33
N THR A 845 4.03 12.67 9.36
CA THR A 845 4.17 14.13 9.20
C THR A 845 5.64 14.57 9.11
N LYS A 846 6.57 13.63 9.32
CA LYS A 846 8.02 13.84 9.24
C LYS A 846 8.69 12.74 8.42
N ALA A 847 9.91 13.00 7.96
CA ALA A 847 10.74 11.96 7.37
C ALA A 847 11.05 10.88 8.41
N CYS A 848 10.41 9.72 8.29
CA CYS A 848 10.75 8.53 9.05
C CYS A 848 11.74 7.70 8.25
N ARG A 849 12.87 7.32 8.87
CA ARG A 849 13.93 6.52 8.22
C ARG A 849 13.48 5.08 7.92
N ARG A 850 12.57 4.54 8.73
CA ARG A 850 12.04 3.16 8.63
C ARG A 850 10.81 3.03 7.74
N PHE A 851 10.10 4.13 7.48
CA PHE A 851 8.85 4.12 6.72
C PHE A 851 9.05 4.58 5.28
N ASN A 852 8.74 3.71 4.34
CA ASN A 852 8.59 4.04 2.94
C ASN A 852 7.11 4.01 2.56
N LYS A 853 6.51 5.18 2.26
CA LYS A 853 5.08 5.31 1.90
C LYS A 853 4.62 4.36 0.79
N TYR A 854 5.49 4.02 -0.17
CA TYR A 854 5.18 3.11 -1.27
C TYR A 854 5.25 1.63 -0.88
N ARG A 855 6.04 1.29 0.15
CA ARG A 855 6.23 -0.09 0.64
C ARG A 855 5.31 -0.41 1.81
N ASP A 856 5.20 0.53 2.74
CA ASP A 856 4.66 0.30 4.08
C ASP A 856 3.26 0.93 4.26
N GLY A 857 2.80 1.76 3.32
CA GLY A 857 1.51 2.44 3.43
C GLY A 857 0.32 1.48 3.52
N ASP A 858 0.29 0.45 2.68
CA ASP A 858 -0.74 -0.61 2.73
C ASP A 858 -0.57 -1.52 3.96
N ALA A 859 0.68 -1.83 4.33
CA ALA A 859 0.98 -2.66 5.50
C ALA A 859 0.52 -1.99 6.80
N VAL A 860 0.78 -0.69 6.97
CA VAL A 860 0.30 0.11 8.10
C VAL A 860 -1.23 0.12 8.13
N ARG A 861 -1.89 0.41 7.00
CA ARG A 861 -3.36 0.39 6.92
C ARG A 861 -3.93 -0.97 7.33
N LEU A 862 -3.31 -2.06 6.90
CA LEU A 862 -3.73 -3.41 7.24
C LEU A 862 -3.51 -3.72 8.73
N ALA A 863 -2.35 -3.35 9.29
CA ALA A 863 -2.03 -3.53 10.69
C ALA A 863 -2.98 -2.76 11.60
N VAL A 864 -3.27 -1.49 11.28
CA VAL A 864 -4.24 -0.65 11.99
C VAL A 864 -5.65 -1.23 11.90
N LYS A 865 -6.08 -1.65 10.70
CA LYS A 865 -7.38 -2.31 10.52
C LYS A 865 -7.46 -3.58 11.37
N SER A 866 -6.38 -4.35 11.42
CA SER A 866 -6.28 -5.55 12.24
C SER A 866 -6.31 -5.25 13.74
N LEU A 867 -5.71 -4.15 14.20
CA LEU A 867 -5.85 -3.73 15.60
C LEU A 867 -7.29 -3.29 15.90
N ARG A 868 -7.90 -2.48 15.04
CA ARG A 868 -9.26 -1.93 15.28
C ARG A 868 -10.33 -3.00 15.46
N LYS A 869 -10.44 -3.98 14.57
CA LYS A 869 -11.43 -5.06 14.80
C LYS A 869 -11.03 -6.05 15.93
N GLU A 870 -9.78 -6.02 16.43
CA GLU A 870 -9.39 -6.79 17.63
C GLU A 870 -9.91 -6.07 18.87
N VAL A 871 -9.71 -4.76 18.96
CA VAL A 871 -10.29 -3.89 19.99
C VAL A 871 -11.82 -4.00 20.01
N ARG A 872 -12.47 -3.96 18.84
CA ARG A 872 -13.93 -4.15 18.73
C ARG A 872 -14.36 -5.50 19.35
N ALA A 873 -13.61 -6.57 19.10
CA ALA A 873 -13.92 -7.88 19.67
C ALA A 873 -13.69 -7.96 21.20
N TRP A 874 -12.82 -7.11 21.76
CA TRP A 874 -12.66 -6.97 23.21
C TRP A 874 -13.87 -6.26 23.84
N VAL A 875 -14.35 -5.19 23.20
CA VAL A 875 -15.54 -4.43 23.63
C VAL A 875 -16.81 -5.28 23.53
N GLU A 876 -17.06 -5.93 22.39
CA GLU A 876 -18.22 -6.84 22.22
C GLU A 876 -18.15 -8.07 23.14
N GLY A 877 -16.93 -8.47 23.53
CA GLY A 877 -16.71 -9.56 24.48
C GLY A 877 -17.00 -9.23 25.93
N THR A 878 -16.99 -7.94 26.29
CA THR A 878 -17.25 -7.45 27.65
C THR A 878 -18.72 -7.09 27.84
N ALA A 879 -19.45 -6.72 26.78
CA ALA A 879 -20.90 -6.45 26.81
C ALA A 879 -21.78 -7.72 26.93
N GLY A 880 -21.23 -8.91 26.68
CA GLY A 880 -21.99 -10.17 26.58
C GLY A 880 -22.40 -10.84 27.89
N THR A 881 -22.37 -10.15 29.03
CA THR A 881 -22.72 -10.75 30.33
C THR A 881 -23.95 -10.16 31.03
N GLU A 882 -24.56 -9.07 30.56
CA GLU A 882 -25.70 -8.45 31.26
C GLU A 882 -26.71 -7.77 30.33
N THR A 883 -27.47 -8.53 29.53
CA THR A 883 -28.79 -8.07 29.04
C THR A 883 -29.67 -9.27 28.66
N GLU A 884 -30.41 -9.82 29.62
CA GLU A 884 -31.66 -10.53 29.36
C GLU A 884 -32.67 -10.05 30.42
N GLU A 885 -33.58 -9.15 30.01
CA GLU A 885 -35.02 -9.16 30.30
C GLU A 885 -35.61 -7.74 30.09
N ARG A 886 -36.27 -7.53 28.94
CA ARG A 886 -37.57 -6.87 28.79
C ARG A 886 -37.94 -6.79 27.31
N ASP A 887 -38.73 -7.79 26.88
CA ASP A 887 -39.56 -7.69 25.69
C ASP A 887 -40.80 -6.85 25.98
N ASP A 888 -41.11 -5.91 25.10
CA ASP A 888 -42.50 -5.55 24.78
C ASP A 888 -42.58 -5.16 23.29
N PRO A 889 -43.51 -5.72 22.50
CA PRO A 889 -43.56 -5.50 21.06
C PRO A 889 -44.50 -4.34 20.73
N LEU A 890 -44.05 -3.37 19.91
CA LEU A 890 -44.82 -2.63 18.88
C LEU A 890 -44.21 -1.24 18.61
N THR A 891 -43.35 -1.11 17.59
CA THR A 891 -43.38 -0.07 16.53
C THR A 891 -42.15 -0.17 15.61
N PRO A 892 -42.26 0.10 14.29
CA PRO A 892 -41.14 0.06 13.36
C PRO A 892 -40.42 1.41 13.31
N GLY A 893 -39.10 1.44 13.56
CA GLY A 893 -38.31 2.67 13.48
C GLY A 893 -36.79 2.44 13.43
N LEU A 894 -36.19 2.88 12.32
CA LEU A 894 -34.79 3.22 12.00
C LEU A 894 -33.60 2.51 12.69
N PRO A 895 -32.54 2.14 11.92
CA PRO A 895 -31.29 1.65 12.50
C PRO A 895 -30.54 2.78 13.22
N ARG A 896 -30.43 2.67 14.55
CA ARG A 896 -29.47 3.43 15.36
C ARG A 896 -28.06 2.92 15.05
N ALA A 897 -27.27 3.75 14.40
CA ALA A 897 -25.82 3.66 14.40
C ALA A 897 -25.32 3.92 15.83
N ILE A 898 -24.51 3.03 16.37
CA ILE A 898 -23.72 3.28 17.58
C ILE A 898 -22.28 3.50 17.12
N THR A 899 -21.88 4.76 17.21
CA THR A 899 -20.55 5.34 16.91
C THR A 899 -19.48 4.87 17.87
#